data_AF-A0A1J4KF01-F1
#
_entry.id   AF-A0A1J4KF01-F1
#
_cell.length_a   1.000
_cell.length_b   1.000
_cell.length_c   1.000
_cell.angle_alpha   90.00
_cell.angle_beta   90.00
_cell.angle_gamma   90.00
#
_symmetry.space_group_name_H-M   'P 1'
#
loop_
_entity.id
_entity.type
_entity.pdbx_description
1 polymer ?
#
loop_
_entity_poly.entity_id
_entity_poly.type
_entity_poly.pdbx_seq_one_letter_code
_entity_poly.pdbx_strand_id
1 'polypeptide(L)'
;MVIYRIIKLTIYFLCTSIKKFLIFSLFDLTILFCRKTMFAFLFSLCLSYDPLRESVLFQPNNWHSRYFRIPAICTANDGSLITATDARWINKNDLPARISVMIRRSPDNGRSWSDPVIISGPIKDTGHGDASIMTDRKTGVVICVYNGDNGWAASTAENPQHIYMSRSYDNGVTWEEMVDITHFLYSKLCTQCNEDRQTWAGMFATSGTICQLRDGRIMVAGNVRCHGQSRNYAIYTDDLGETWDMGLEHADAGADEAKFVERNDGIVIISVRQGGNRKFVFSPDRGDHWENETQMPDIWDSPCNGEILRYTSTIDGYDKDRMIHTVTYVKNFPRRNVSMLLSYDEGKTWPIKKQLNLDADQLGSYSSITIGKDGLIHVYYEKGTSASDPDEFNMTVSTFSLEWLTDGQDKYLPAGDLKWCIASKDDQSSTKLCPSDHYQLSSKVFDNYVESYLIYPTTVSYSFTTQVRDFTINLSREGLTSGSYKNEVESLRPTVTIIGHSNNPRTFEFKNVNLVVSADELVFNTFILDDVTLKVVNTTNLSNVEIGTTKVRFTKLISPSSSVLSLIDVEKSIVEIQNDHSDEPLLITHGISGVQTLAGAQVRLVAAAESTSQLHIVGEWYEDEGRRVTIVTPEGKKTRVLIDKKNIGKFVIEGATPEYVETPDNSIFSRIAEKSKYSKVSLSSIIFVVVCAASALIAVIAMISYFIQKKHTSEYQGV
;
A
#
# COMPACT_ATOMS: atom_id res chain seq x y z
N MET A 1 30.33 -89.97 3.62
CA MET A 1 30.41 -88.80 4.53
C MET A 1 30.67 -87.46 3.81
N VAL A 2 31.45 -87.43 2.71
CA VAL A 2 31.77 -86.20 1.96
C VAL A 2 30.58 -85.66 1.15
N ILE A 3 29.79 -86.53 0.50
CA ILE A 3 28.60 -86.12 -0.30
C ILE A 3 27.52 -85.44 0.56
N TYR A 4 27.29 -85.93 1.80
CA TYR A 4 26.32 -85.35 2.72
C TYR A 4 26.73 -83.94 3.21
N ARG A 5 28.03 -83.67 3.34
CA ARG A 5 28.52 -82.33 3.70
C ARG A 5 28.40 -81.33 2.55
N ILE A 6 28.60 -81.78 1.30
CA ILE A 6 28.45 -80.92 0.12
C ILE A 6 26.98 -80.54 -0.10
N ILE A 7 26.05 -81.50 0.00
CA ILE A 7 24.60 -81.21 -0.14
C ILE A 7 24.12 -80.23 0.95
N LYS A 8 24.58 -80.39 2.19
CA LYS A 8 24.21 -79.48 3.29
C LYS A 8 24.77 -78.07 3.09
N LEU A 9 25.98 -77.93 2.53
CA LEU A 9 26.57 -76.63 2.20
C LEU A 9 25.82 -75.96 1.03
N THR A 10 25.48 -76.72 -0.01
CA THR A 10 24.76 -76.19 -1.18
C THR A 10 23.34 -75.74 -0.82
N ILE A 11 22.60 -76.51 -0.01
CA ILE A 11 21.26 -76.11 0.46
C ILE A 11 21.34 -74.88 1.37
N TYR A 12 22.36 -74.79 2.23
CA TYR A 12 22.59 -73.62 3.09
C TYR A 12 22.86 -72.36 2.25
N PHE A 13 23.74 -72.45 1.25
CA PHE A 13 24.04 -71.34 0.35
C PHE A 13 22.83 -70.93 -0.49
N LEU A 14 22.05 -71.89 -1.01
CA LEU A 14 20.84 -71.60 -1.78
C LEU A 14 19.76 -70.92 -0.91
N CYS A 15 19.55 -71.39 0.33
CA CYS A 15 18.60 -70.77 1.26
C CYS A 15 19.05 -69.36 1.70
N THR A 16 20.35 -69.12 1.88
CA THR A 16 20.85 -67.77 2.23
C THR A 16 20.78 -66.79 1.05
N SER A 17 20.99 -67.24 -0.18
CA SER A 17 20.85 -66.38 -1.36
C SER A 17 19.39 -66.05 -1.66
N ILE A 18 18.46 -67.01 -1.52
CA ILE A 18 17.03 -66.76 -1.71
C ILE A 18 16.48 -65.84 -0.61
N LYS A 19 16.87 -66.02 0.66
CA LYS A 19 16.52 -65.08 1.74
C LYS A 19 17.06 -63.67 1.49
N LYS A 20 18.31 -63.54 1.04
CA LYS A 20 18.88 -62.22 0.74
C LYS A 20 18.18 -61.55 -0.44
N PHE A 21 17.84 -62.29 -1.49
CA PHE A 21 17.16 -61.73 -2.67
C PHE A 21 15.71 -61.29 -2.37
N LEU A 22 14.96 -62.07 -1.59
CA LEU A 22 13.61 -61.69 -1.14
C LEU A 22 13.62 -60.51 -0.16
N ILE A 23 14.60 -60.44 0.75
CA ILE A 23 14.74 -59.30 1.68
C ILE A 23 15.12 -58.04 0.93
N PHE A 24 16.02 -58.10 -0.05
CA PHE A 24 16.37 -56.95 -0.90
C PHE A 24 15.20 -56.49 -1.76
N SER A 25 14.44 -57.40 -2.39
CA SER A 25 13.30 -57.00 -3.22
C SER A 25 12.14 -56.43 -2.39
N LEU A 26 11.91 -56.92 -1.16
CA LEU A 26 10.94 -56.36 -0.22
C LEU A 26 11.42 -55.00 0.33
N PHE A 27 12.72 -54.83 0.62
CA PHE A 27 13.28 -53.55 1.04
C PHE A 27 13.16 -52.49 -0.06
N ASP A 28 13.49 -52.82 -1.30
CA ASP A 28 13.38 -51.89 -2.43
C ASP A 28 11.92 -51.54 -2.74
N LEU A 29 10.99 -52.50 -2.64
CA LEU A 29 9.56 -52.22 -2.82
C LEU A 29 9.02 -51.33 -1.69
N THR A 30 9.46 -51.53 -0.44
CA THR A 30 9.06 -50.73 0.72
C THR A 30 9.67 -49.33 0.68
N ILE A 31 10.92 -49.19 0.21
CA ILE A 31 11.58 -47.89 -0.01
C ILE A 31 10.93 -47.15 -1.18
N LEU A 32 10.53 -47.84 -2.25
CA LEU A 32 9.82 -47.23 -3.38
C LEU A 32 8.40 -46.79 -2.97
N PHE A 33 7.71 -47.59 -2.15
CA PHE A 33 6.40 -47.26 -1.61
C PHE A 33 6.49 -46.10 -0.60
N CYS A 34 7.47 -46.11 0.31
CA CYS A 34 7.78 -44.99 1.22
C CYS A 34 8.20 -43.74 0.45
N ARG A 35 9.00 -43.84 -0.61
CA ARG A 35 9.36 -42.67 -1.44
C ARG A 35 8.16 -42.09 -2.16
N LYS A 36 7.25 -42.92 -2.69
CA LYS A 36 6.01 -42.45 -3.35
C LYS A 36 4.99 -41.89 -2.37
N THR A 37 4.81 -42.50 -1.21
CA THR A 37 3.93 -41.97 -0.15
C THR A 37 4.51 -40.73 0.51
N MET A 38 5.83 -40.66 0.74
CA MET A 38 6.49 -39.46 1.25
C MET A 38 6.50 -38.33 0.20
N PHE A 39 6.64 -38.63 -1.09
CA PHE A 39 6.44 -37.64 -2.16
C PHE A 39 4.99 -37.15 -2.21
N ALA A 40 3.99 -38.03 -2.10
CA ALA A 40 2.58 -37.63 -2.07
C ALA A 40 2.21 -36.84 -0.80
N PHE A 41 2.81 -37.16 0.35
CA PHE A 41 2.62 -36.45 1.61
C PHE A 41 3.31 -35.07 1.59
N LEU A 42 4.52 -34.98 1.02
CA LEU A 42 5.22 -33.71 0.78
C LEU A 42 4.52 -32.86 -0.30
N PHE A 43 3.93 -33.47 -1.33
CA PHE A 43 3.12 -32.76 -2.34
C PHE A 43 1.80 -32.25 -1.74
N SER A 44 1.19 -33.00 -0.83
CA SER A 44 0.01 -32.58 -0.06
C SER A 44 0.32 -31.43 0.91
N LEU A 45 1.53 -31.39 1.49
CA LEU A 45 2.01 -30.28 2.32
C LEU A 45 2.37 -29.04 1.47
N CYS A 46 2.73 -29.21 0.20
CA CYS A 46 2.98 -28.10 -0.72
C CYS A 46 1.70 -27.46 -1.31
N LEU A 47 0.52 -28.04 -1.06
CA LEU A 47 -0.77 -27.53 -1.57
C LEU A 47 -1.68 -26.95 -0.47
N SER A 48 -1.25 -26.94 0.80
CA SER A 48 -2.00 -26.23 1.83
C SER A 48 -1.67 -24.73 1.76
N TYR A 49 -2.56 -23.96 1.13
CA TYR A 49 -2.62 -22.51 1.35
C TYR A 49 -2.83 -22.22 2.84
N ASP A 50 -2.41 -21.04 3.32
CA ASP A 50 -2.57 -20.67 4.73
C ASP A 50 -4.04 -20.84 5.14
N PRO A 51 -4.32 -21.57 6.24
CA PRO A 51 -5.67 -21.76 6.69
C PRO A 51 -6.27 -20.41 7.09
N LEU A 52 -7.59 -20.26 6.91
CA LEU A 52 -8.34 -19.13 7.44
C LEU A 52 -8.05 -18.99 8.93
N ARG A 53 -7.68 -17.77 9.34
CA ARG A 53 -7.42 -17.41 10.74
C ARG A 53 -8.51 -16.51 11.26
N GLU A 54 -9.01 -16.80 12.44
CA GLU A 54 -9.98 -15.95 13.14
C GLU A 54 -9.36 -15.24 14.34
N SER A 55 -9.78 -14.00 14.55
CA SER A 55 -9.53 -13.22 15.77
C SER A 55 -10.86 -12.69 16.29
N VAL A 56 -11.22 -13.02 17.54
CA VAL A 56 -12.42 -12.48 18.19
C VAL A 56 -12.06 -11.17 18.88
N LEU A 57 -12.64 -10.07 18.40
CA LEU A 57 -12.35 -8.72 18.88
C LEU A 57 -13.25 -8.34 20.05
N PHE A 58 -14.53 -8.67 19.98
CA PHE A 58 -15.49 -8.37 21.02
C PHE A 58 -16.41 -9.56 21.26
N GLN A 59 -16.71 -9.80 22.53
CA GLN A 59 -17.66 -10.81 22.96
C GLN A 59 -18.74 -10.14 23.81
N PRO A 60 -19.96 -10.68 23.82
CA PRO A 60 -21.03 -10.20 24.69
C PRO A 60 -20.54 -10.09 26.14
N ASN A 61 -20.92 -9.01 26.83
CA ASN A 61 -20.55 -8.68 28.21
C ASN A 61 -19.10 -8.23 28.44
N ASN A 62 -18.23 -8.21 27.43
CA ASN A 62 -16.91 -7.61 27.57
C ASN A 62 -17.00 -6.07 27.59
N TRP A 63 -16.04 -5.41 28.27
CA TRP A 63 -16.01 -3.94 28.44
C TRP A 63 -17.35 -3.34 28.90
N HIS A 64 -18.12 -4.09 29.69
CA HIS A 64 -19.44 -3.71 30.21
C HIS A 64 -20.53 -3.47 29.15
N SER A 65 -20.30 -3.84 27.88
CA SER A 65 -21.34 -3.79 26.86
C SER A 65 -22.05 -5.13 26.75
N ARG A 66 -23.38 -5.14 26.82
CA ARG A 66 -24.16 -6.38 26.70
C ARG A 66 -24.05 -6.98 25.30
N TYR A 67 -24.11 -6.15 24.26
CA TYR A 67 -24.00 -6.57 22.87
C TYR A 67 -22.94 -5.76 22.12
N PHE A 68 -22.39 -6.37 21.08
CA PHE A 68 -21.57 -5.70 20.08
C PHE A 68 -22.11 -6.02 18.70
N ARG A 69 -22.21 -5.00 17.84
CA ARG A 69 -22.82 -5.13 16.51
C ARG A 69 -22.14 -4.21 15.48
N ILE A 70 -22.55 -4.36 14.23
CA ILE A 70 -22.24 -3.45 13.13
C ILE A 70 -20.72 -3.32 12.86
N PRO A 71 -20.15 -4.26 12.09
CA PRO A 71 -18.72 -4.25 11.79
C PRO A 71 -18.40 -3.28 10.65
N ALA A 72 -17.34 -2.51 10.83
CA ALA A 72 -16.66 -1.77 9.77
C ALA A 72 -15.15 -1.98 9.90
N ILE A 73 -14.43 -2.15 8.80
CA ILE A 73 -12.98 -2.37 8.81
C ILE A 73 -12.29 -1.67 7.62
N CYS A 74 -11.12 -1.08 7.86
CA CYS A 74 -10.23 -0.57 6.80
C CYS A 74 -8.76 -0.87 7.10
N THR A 75 -7.92 -0.78 6.06
CA THR A 75 -6.46 -0.83 6.15
C THR A 75 -5.90 0.58 6.10
N ALA A 76 -5.07 0.95 7.08
CA ALA A 76 -4.38 2.23 7.19
C ALA A 76 -3.15 2.32 6.27
N ASN A 77 -2.59 3.52 6.12
CA ASN A 77 -1.44 3.78 5.24
C ASN A 77 -0.12 3.17 5.75
N ASP A 78 -0.07 2.73 7.00
CA ASP A 78 1.04 1.92 7.54
C ASP A 78 0.81 0.40 7.43
N GLY A 79 -0.32 -0.01 6.85
CA GLY A 79 -0.75 -1.41 6.71
C GLY A 79 -1.51 -1.96 7.92
N SER A 80 -1.75 -1.17 8.96
CA SER A 80 -2.53 -1.62 10.13
C SER A 80 -4.01 -1.75 9.79
N LEU A 81 -4.71 -2.68 10.44
CA LEU A 81 -6.16 -2.80 10.34
C LEU A 81 -6.83 -1.94 11.42
N ILE A 82 -7.94 -1.28 11.06
CA ILE A 82 -8.74 -0.48 11.99
C ILE A 82 -10.19 -0.93 11.87
N THR A 83 -10.81 -1.27 12.99
CA THR A 83 -12.22 -1.67 13.05
C THR A 83 -13.06 -0.65 13.81
N ALA A 84 -14.30 -0.42 13.37
CA ALA A 84 -15.33 0.26 14.15
C ALA A 84 -16.50 -0.68 14.48
N THR A 85 -17.13 -0.51 15.64
CA THR A 85 -18.16 -1.40 16.18
C THR A 85 -19.11 -0.67 17.13
N ASP A 86 -20.39 -0.99 17.05
CA ASP A 86 -21.38 -0.59 18.05
C ASP A 86 -21.14 -1.35 19.36
N ALA A 87 -20.83 -0.64 20.44
CA ALA A 87 -20.98 -1.13 21.80
C ALA A 87 -22.40 -0.78 22.29
N ARG A 88 -23.30 -1.77 22.32
CA ARG A 88 -24.68 -1.59 22.79
C ARG A 88 -24.80 -2.01 24.26
N TRP A 89 -24.75 -1.00 25.13
CA TRP A 89 -24.45 -1.17 26.54
C TRP A 89 -25.47 -2.03 27.30
N ILE A 90 -26.76 -1.83 27.04
CA ILE A 90 -27.84 -2.41 27.86
C ILE A 90 -28.59 -3.52 27.13
N ASN A 91 -28.95 -3.28 25.87
CA ASN A 91 -29.82 -4.17 25.08
C ASN A 91 -29.41 -4.14 23.61
N LYS A 92 -30.05 -4.98 22.81
CA LYS A 92 -29.74 -5.17 21.39
C LYS A 92 -30.36 -4.15 20.43
N ASN A 93 -31.14 -3.19 20.92
CA ASN A 93 -31.91 -2.28 20.09
C ASN A 93 -31.00 -1.42 19.19
N ASP A 94 -31.55 -0.98 18.07
CA ASP A 94 -30.94 0.04 17.22
C ASP A 94 -31.15 1.45 17.82
N LEU A 95 -30.60 2.48 17.17
CA LEU A 95 -30.77 3.88 17.57
C LEU A 95 -32.27 4.28 17.56
N PRO A 96 -32.74 5.12 18.51
CA PRO A 96 -31.97 5.73 19.58
C PRO A 96 -31.84 4.75 20.76
N ALA A 97 -30.60 4.54 21.19
CA ALA A 97 -30.29 3.70 22.35
C ALA A 97 -28.92 4.07 22.91
N ARG A 98 -28.61 3.54 24.10
CA ARG A 98 -27.28 3.66 24.71
C ARG A 98 -26.27 2.83 23.90
N ILE A 99 -25.70 3.45 22.87
CA ILE A 99 -24.73 2.87 21.93
C ILE A 99 -23.51 3.79 21.81
N SER A 100 -22.32 3.22 21.67
CA SER A 100 -21.09 3.97 21.39
C SER A 100 -20.29 3.32 20.27
N VAL A 101 -19.57 4.12 19.48
CA VAL A 101 -18.68 3.61 18.43
C VAL A 101 -17.31 3.33 19.05
N MET A 102 -16.92 2.06 19.11
CA MET A 102 -15.62 1.60 19.59
C MET A 102 -14.69 1.25 18.43
N ILE A 103 -13.44 1.71 18.54
CA ILE A 103 -12.35 1.43 17.61
C ILE A 103 -11.35 0.46 18.24
N ARG A 104 -10.87 -0.50 17.44
CA ARG A 104 -9.65 -1.27 17.75
C ARG A 104 -8.73 -1.27 16.53
N ARG A 105 -7.42 -1.32 16.79
CA ARG A 105 -6.38 -1.29 15.78
C ARG A 105 -5.47 -2.50 15.89
N SER A 106 -5.05 -3.06 14.76
CA SER A 106 -4.09 -4.16 14.68
C SER A 106 -2.90 -3.78 13.78
N PRO A 107 -1.67 -3.72 14.31
CA PRO A 107 -0.48 -3.43 13.52
C PRO A 107 0.10 -4.65 12.78
N ASP A 108 -0.48 -5.85 12.95
CA ASP A 108 0.12 -7.13 12.58
C ASP A 108 -0.84 -8.04 11.78
N ASN A 109 -1.58 -7.44 10.85
CA ASN A 109 -2.57 -8.11 9.98
C ASN A 109 -3.65 -8.85 10.76
N GLY A 110 -4.06 -8.35 11.93
CA GLY A 110 -5.16 -8.90 12.73
C GLY A 110 -4.76 -9.97 13.74
N ARG A 111 -3.46 -10.16 14.04
CA ARG A 111 -2.99 -11.16 15.03
C ARG A 111 -3.14 -10.66 16.46
N SER A 112 -2.87 -9.39 16.71
CA SER A 112 -3.08 -8.70 17.98
C SER A 112 -3.82 -7.39 17.76
N TRP A 113 -4.55 -6.96 18.78
CA TRP A 113 -5.45 -5.80 18.71
C TRP A 113 -5.26 -4.93 19.95
N SER A 114 -5.26 -3.61 19.76
CA SER A 114 -5.22 -2.62 20.83
C SER A 114 -6.40 -2.76 21.80
N ASP A 115 -6.33 -2.11 22.96
CA ASP A 115 -7.53 -1.84 23.76
C ASP A 115 -8.52 -0.97 22.96
N PRO A 116 -9.83 -1.08 23.24
CA PRO A 116 -10.83 -0.30 22.53
C PRO A 116 -10.83 1.18 22.94
N VAL A 117 -11.04 2.06 21.97
CA VAL A 117 -11.22 3.51 22.18
C VAL A 117 -12.62 3.90 21.71
N ILE A 118 -13.35 4.70 22.49
CA ILE A 118 -14.65 5.25 22.08
C ILE A 118 -14.42 6.56 21.35
N ILE A 119 -14.91 6.67 20.11
CA ILE A 119 -14.76 7.89 19.29
C ILE A 119 -16.03 8.75 19.22
N SER A 120 -17.17 8.20 19.64
CA SER A 120 -18.48 8.87 19.59
C SER A 120 -18.77 9.76 20.82
N GLY A 121 -17.72 10.22 21.52
CA GLY A 121 -17.85 11.02 22.74
C GLY A 121 -18.40 10.25 23.97
N PRO A 122 -18.93 10.98 24.97
CA PRO A 122 -19.44 10.38 26.20
C PRO A 122 -20.62 9.42 25.99
N ILE A 123 -20.70 8.39 26.83
CA ILE A 123 -21.79 7.40 26.79
C ILE A 123 -23.10 8.05 27.24
N LYS A 124 -24.11 8.06 26.37
CA LYS A 124 -25.45 8.64 26.59
C LYS A 124 -26.55 7.73 26.03
N ASP A 125 -27.79 7.94 26.45
CA ASP A 125 -28.92 7.07 26.06
C ASP A 125 -29.44 7.30 24.63
N THR A 126 -29.02 8.40 24.00
CA THR A 126 -29.22 8.72 22.57
C THR A 126 -27.87 8.63 21.85
N GLY A 127 -27.27 7.44 21.90
CA GLY A 127 -25.89 7.20 21.47
C GLY A 127 -25.65 7.28 19.97
N HIS A 128 -24.56 6.66 19.53
CA HIS A 128 -24.13 6.65 18.12
C HIS A 128 -23.67 5.26 17.70
N GLY A 129 -23.93 4.91 16.44
CA GLY A 129 -23.64 3.60 15.88
C GLY A 129 -23.75 3.57 14.36
N ASP A 130 -23.84 2.37 13.81
CA ASP A 130 -23.92 2.12 12.36
C ASP A 130 -22.73 2.73 11.59
N ALA A 131 -21.52 2.55 12.13
CA ALA A 131 -20.32 3.19 11.60
C ALA A 131 -19.89 2.64 10.23
N SER A 132 -19.36 3.52 9.39
CA SER A 132 -18.55 3.19 8.22
C SER A 132 -17.17 3.82 8.29
N ILE A 133 -16.16 3.20 7.70
CA ILE A 133 -14.75 3.63 7.82
C ILE A 133 -13.96 3.42 6.51
N MET A 134 -12.98 4.30 6.25
CA MET A 134 -11.97 4.10 5.22
C MET A 134 -10.67 4.88 5.52
N THR A 135 -9.62 4.58 4.75
CA THR A 135 -8.38 5.37 4.72
C THR A 135 -8.27 6.05 3.36
N ASP A 136 -8.17 7.38 3.34
CA ASP A 136 -7.99 8.16 2.12
C ASP A 136 -6.68 7.75 1.45
N ARG A 137 -6.76 7.33 0.17
CA ARG A 137 -5.58 6.88 -0.56
C ARG A 137 -4.52 7.98 -0.63
N LYS A 138 -4.92 9.22 -0.93
CA LYS A 138 -3.97 10.30 -1.22
C LYS A 138 -3.18 10.74 0.02
N THR A 139 -3.87 10.90 1.14
CA THR A 139 -3.31 11.52 2.35
C THR A 139 -3.02 10.52 3.48
N GLY A 140 -3.64 9.35 3.44
CA GLY A 140 -3.57 8.37 4.52
C GLY A 140 -4.47 8.69 5.74
N VAL A 141 -5.27 9.77 5.68
CA VAL A 141 -6.22 10.12 6.74
C VAL A 141 -7.31 9.06 6.82
N VAL A 142 -7.59 8.58 8.02
CA VAL A 142 -8.68 7.63 8.27
C VAL A 142 -9.95 8.43 8.58
N ILE A 143 -11.04 8.13 7.91
CA ILE A 143 -12.35 8.78 8.09
C ILE A 143 -13.34 7.75 8.59
N CYS A 144 -14.07 8.07 9.66
CA CYS A 144 -15.17 7.27 10.17
C CYS A 144 -16.45 8.10 10.23
N VAL A 145 -17.52 7.61 9.61
CA VAL A 145 -18.86 8.22 9.59
C VAL A 145 -19.81 7.34 10.41
N TYR A 146 -20.67 7.93 11.23
CA TYR A 146 -21.63 7.19 12.06
C TYR A 146 -22.87 8.03 12.35
N ASN A 147 -23.94 7.37 12.82
CA ASN A 147 -25.26 7.96 12.99
C ASN A 147 -25.59 8.07 14.47
N GLY A 148 -26.43 9.03 14.89
CA GLY A 148 -26.81 9.11 16.29
C GLY A 148 -27.90 10.11 16.64
N ASP A 149 -28.01 10.33 17.95
CA ASP A 149 -29.07 11.06 18.63
C ASP A 149 -30.45 10.43 18.45
N ASN A 150 -31.22 10.84 17.45
CA ASN A 150 -32.51 10.24 17.16
C ASN A 150 -32.35 8.91 16.38
N GLY A 151 -33.38 8.08 16.35
CA GLY A 151 -33.37 6.86 15.54
C GLY A 151 -34.13 7.00 14.24
N TRP A 152 -33.74 6.19 13.25
CA TRP A 152 -34.31 6.15 11.91
C TRP A 152 -35.85 6.21 11.86
N ALA A 153 -36.52 5.35 12.65
CA ALA A 153 -37.97 5.24 12.65
C ALA A 153 -38.67 6.45 13.31
N ALA A 154 -38.06 7.02 14.36
CA ALA A 154 -38.61 8.15 15.12
C ALA A 154 -38.19 9.52 14.56
N SER A 155 -37.25 9.54 13.60
CA SER A 155 -36.76 10.74 12.94
C SER A 155 -37.89 11.53 12.26
N THR A 156 -37.79 12.85 12.28
CA THR A 156 -38.60 13.76 11.45
C THR A 156 -37.72 14.87 10.89
N ALA A 157 -38.22 15.66 9.95
CA ALA A 157 -37.46 16.81 9.45
C ALA A 157 -37.12 17.84 10.55
N GLU A 158 -37.94 17.95 11.61
CA GLU A 158 -37.72 18.87 12.74
C GLU A 158 -36.85 18.26 13.85
N ASN A 159 -36.76 16.93 13.90
CA ASN A 159 -35.96 16.19 14.87
C ASN A 159 -35.27 15.02 14.15
N PRO A 160 -34.25 15.31 13.32
CA PRO A 160 -33.62 14.31 12.47
C PRO A 160 -32.76 13.33 13.27
N GLN A 161 -32.46 12.17 12.69
CA GLN A 161 -31.28 11.39 13.06
C GLN A 161 -30.03 12.10 12.54
N HIS A 162 -29.01 12.25 13.36
CA HIS A 162 -27.82 13.00 12.96
C HIS A 162 -26.78 12.07 12.34
N ILE A 163 -26.01 12.60 11.39
CA ILE A 163 -24.84 11.94 10.80
C ILE A 163 -23.61 12.71 11.23
N TYR A 164 -22.64 11.97 11.76
CA TYR A 164 -21.39 12.48 12.32
C TYR A 164 -20.20 11.91 11.59
N MET A 165 -19.08 12.64 11.63
CA MET A 165 -17.78 12.20 11.14
C MET A 165 -16.70 12.43 12.19
N SER A 166 -15.70 11.54 12.25
CA SER A 166 -14.42 11.78 12.94
C SER A 166 -13.26 11.29 12.08
N ARG A 167 -12.08 11.89 12.27
CA ARG A 167 -10.88 11.62 11.48
C ARG A 167 -9.69 11.24 12.36
N SER A 168 -8.78 10.48 11.79
CA SER A 168 -7.47 10.17 12.38
C SER A 168 -6.35 10.47 11.39
N TYR A 169 -5.34 11.20 11.86
CA TYR A 169 -4.16 11.58 11.09
C TYR A 169 -2.93 10.72 11.39
N ASP A 170 -3.08 9.75 12.30
CA ASP A 170 -1.99 8.91 12.82
C ASP A 170 -2.30 7.41 12.71
N ASN A 171 -2.97 7.02 11.61
CA ASN A 171 -3.33 5.64 11.30
C ASN A 171 -4.24 4.99 12.35
N GLY A 172 -5.22 5.72 12.87
CA GLY A 172 -6.25 5.22 13.78
C GLY A 172 -5.84 5.13 15.24
N VAL A 173 -4.76 5.80 15.65
CA VAL A 173 -4.28 5.79 17.05
C VAL A 173 -5.02 6.83 17.88
N THR A 174 -5.15 8.06 17.37
CA THR A 174 -5.96 9.13 17.96
C THR A 174 -7.01 9.61 16.97
N TRP A 175 -8.09 10.21 17.50
CA TRP A 175 -9.25 10.63 16.72
C TRP A 175 -9.67 12.04 17.11
N GLU A 176 -10.07 12.83 16.12
CA GLU A 176 -10.68 14.13 16.35
C GLU A 176 -12.05 14.01 17.02
N GLU A 177 -12.51 15.09 17.65
CA GLU A 177 -13.90 15.19 18.09
C GLU A 177 -14.86 15.04 16.92
N MET A 178 -16.04 14.48 17.19
CA MET A 178 -17.03 14.22 16.15
C MET A 178 -17.66 15.50 15.63
N VAL A 179 -17.81 15.61 14.31
CA VAL A 179 -18.40 16.75 13.61
C VAL A 179 -19.76 16.35 13.04
N ASP A 180 -20.81 17.13 13.31
CA ASP A 180 -22.15 16.92 12.75
C ASP A 180 -22.23 17.43 11.30
N ILE A 181 -22.47 16.52 10.36
CA ILE A 181 -22.56 16.81 8.92
C ILE A 181 -24.02 16.85 8.42
N THR A 182 -25.01 16.68 9.29
CA THR A 182 -26.44 16.63 8.94
C THR A 182 -26.91 17.87 8.19
N HIS A 183 -26.38 19.04 8.57
CA HIS A 183 -26.73 20.35 8.02
C HIS A 183 -26.31 20.55 6.55
N PHE A 184 -25.45 19.70 6.00
CA PHE A 184 -25.15 19.65 4.57
C PHE A 184 -26.20 18.86 3.78
N LEU A 185 -26.83 17.88 4.42
CA LEU A 185 -27.48 16.78 3.73
C LEU A 185 -29.00 16.93 3.64
N TYR A 186 -29.68 17.12 4.79
CA TYR A 186 -31.14 17.03 4.84
C TYR A 186 -31.75 17.62 6.11
N SER A 187 -33.08 17.58 6.18
CA SER A 187 -33.91 18.06 7.30
C SER A 187 -33.96 19.58 7.45
N LYS A 188 -34.68 20.08 8.45
CA LYS A 188 -34.75 21.51 8.78
C LYS A 188 -33.42 22.10 9.25
N LEU A 189 -32.44 21.25 9.58
CA LEU A 189 -31.06 21.68 9.85
C LEU A 189 -30.29 22.03 8.57
N CYS A 190 -30.77 21.56 7.41
CA CYS A 190 -30.01 21.73 6.19
C CYS A 190 -29.95 23.19 5.73
N THR A 191 -28.72 23.67 5.52
CA THR A 191 -28.44 25.05 5.09
C THR A 191 -27.87 25.14 3.67
N GLN A 192 -27.49 24.00 3.09
CA GLN A 192 -26.78 23.93 1.80
C GLN A 192 -27.49 23.05 0.75
N CYS A 193 -28.72 22.61 1.03
CA CYS A 193 -29.50 21.79 0.12
C CYS A 193 -30.80 22.47 -0.35
N ASN A 194 -31.43 21.88 -1.35
CA ASN A 194 -32.70 22.35 -1.89
C ASN A 194 -33.87 22.21 -0.89
N GLU A 195 -34.97 22.90 -1.17
CA GLU A 195 -36.16 22.91 -0.30
C GLU A 195 -36.77 21.51 -0.10
N ASP A 196 -36.63 20.60 -1.07
CA ASP A 196 -37.15 19.22 -0.94
C ASP A 196 -36.40 18.46 0.17
N ARG A 197 -35.07 18.50 0.18
CA ARG A 197 -34.24 17.81 1.19
C ARG A 197 -34.51 18.31 2.62
N GLN A 198 -34.98 19.56 2.76
CA GLN A 198 -35.40 20.11 4.06
C GLN A 198 -36.69 19.48 4.62
N THR A 199 -37.45 18.76 3.79
CA THR A 199 -38.69 18.07 4.19
C THR A 199 -38.49 16.59 4.53
N TRP A 200 -37.30 16.04 4.27
CA TRP A 200 -37.02 14.62 4.43
C TRP A 200 -37.05 14.21 5.91
N ALA A 201 -37.64 13.05 6.19
CA ALA A 201 -37.99 12.65 7.55
C ALA A 201 -36.84 11.96 8.30
N GLY A 202 -35.91 11.33 7.61
CA GLY A 202 -34.78 10.64 8.24
C GLY A 202 -33.73 10.21 7.25
N MET A 203 -32.49 10.11 7.72
CA MET A 203 -31.34 9.61 6.98
C MET A 203 -30.43 8.83 7.92
N PHE A 204 -29.83 7.75 7.42
CA PHE A 204 -28.61 7.21 8.00
C PHE A 204 -27.61 6.86 6.90
N ALA A 205 -26.34 7.10 7.19
CA ALA A 205 -25.21 6.61 6.42
C ALA A 205 -25.03 5.11 6.70
N THR A 206 -24.95 4.28 5.67
CA THR A 206 -24.88 2.83 5.83
C THR A 206 -23.52 2.43 6.42
N SER A 207 -23.53 1.42 7.30
CA SER A 207 -22.34 0.92 8.00
C SER A 207 -21.42 0.11 7.09
N GLY A 208 -20.14 -0.07 7.45
CA GLY A 208 -19.19 -0.91 6.72
C GLY A 208 -17.97 -0.15 6.17
N THR A 209 -17.53 -0.46 4.95
CA THR A 209 -16.40 0.20 4.29
C THR A 209 -16.91 1.33 3.39
N ILE A 210 -16.28 2.50 3.48
CA ILE A 210 -16.61 3.63 2.61
C ILE A 210 -15.90 3.45 1.25
N CYS A 211 -16.59 3.80 0.16
CA CYS A 211 -16.02 3.70 -1.19
C CYS A 211 -15.27 4.99 -1.54
N GLN A 212 -14.07 4.87 -2.10
CA GLN A 212 -13.36 5.99 -2.70
C GLN A 212 -13.14 5.75 -4.20
N LEU A 213 -13.76 6.56 -5.04
CA LEU A 213 -13.60 6.52 -6.50
C LEU A 213 -12.15 6.83 -6.89
N ARG A 214 -11.69 6.35 -8.06
CA ARG A 214 -10.33 6.53 -8.58
C ARG A 214 -9.90 8.00 -8.58
N ASP A 215 -10.85 8.89 -8.83
CA ASP A 215 -10.63 10.34 -8.87
C ASP A 215 -10.65 11.03 -7.49
N GLY A 216 -10.81 10.27 -6.41
CA GLY A 216 -10.63 10.71 -5.03
C GLY A 216 -11.94 10.97 -4.28
N ARG A 217 -13.10 11.03 -4.96
CA ARG A 217 -14.38 11.22 -4.30
C ARG A 217 -14.67 10.09 -3.32
N ILE A 218 -15.04 10.46 -2.11
CA ILE A 218 -15.42 9.56 -1.02
C ILE A 218 -16.94 9.49 -0.98
N MET A 219 -17.50 8.28 -1.02
CA MET A 219 -18.95 8.05 -1.14
C MET A 219 -19.46 7.04 -0.14
N VAL A 220 -20.53 7.40 0.56
CA VAL A 220 -21.29 6.54 1.49
C VAL A 220 -22.73 6.47 1.02
N ALA A 221 -23.34 5.28 1.05
CA ALA A 221 -24.76 5.19 0.72
C ALA A 221 -25.58 5.76 1.88
N GLY A 222 -26.47 6.70 1.57
CA GLY A 222 -27.48 7.19 2.49
C GLY A 222 -28.79 6.45 2.24
N ASN A 223 -29.37 5.84 3.28
CA ASN A 223 -30.77 5.43 3.22
C ASN A 223 -31.62 6.58 3.76
N VAL A 224 -32.61 7.01 2.98
CA VAL A 224 -33.38 8.25 3.17
C VAL A 224 -34.87 7.96 3.22
N ARG A 225 -35.54 8.42 4.28
CA ARG A 225 -37.00 8.38 4.38
C ARG A 225 -37.59 9.68 3.86
N CYS A 226 -38.00 9.67 2.60
CA CYS A 226 -38.60 10.81 1.91
C CYS A 226 -39.74 10.34 0.99
N HIS A 227 -40.70 11.23 0.69
CA HIS A 227 -41.78 10.93 -0.25
C HIS A 227 -42.59 9.66 0.08
N GLY A 228 -42.70 9.33 1.37
CA GLY A 228 -43.40 8.12 1.85
C GLY A 228 -42.67 6.79 1.60
N GLN A 229 -41.39 6.82 1.20
CA GLN A 229 -40.58 5.66 0.87
C GLN A 229 -39.20 5.71 1.57
N SER A 230 -38.52 4.57 1.60
CA SER A 230 -37.07 4.51 1.84
C SER A 230 -36.34 4.52 0.51
N ARG A 231 -35.32 5.35 0.35
CA ARG A 231 -34.56 5.52 -0.91
C ARG A 231 -33.07 5.55 -0.64
N ASN A 232 -32.27 4.98 -1.54
CA ASN A 232 -30.82 5.15 -1.48
C ASN A 232 -30.35 6.35 -2.31
N TYR A 233 -29.49 7.16 -1.70
CA TYR A 233 -28.74 8.24 -2.37
C TYR A 233 -27.24 8.06 -2.12
N ALA A 234 -26.41 8.56 -3.03
CA ALA A 234 -25.00 8.76 -2.73
C ALA A 234 -24.84 10.01 -1.85
N ILE A 235 -24.19 9.87 -0.69
CA ILE A 235 -23.66 10.98 0.10
C ILE A 235 -22.15 11.02 -0.18
N TYR A 236 -21.58 12.19 -0.46
CA TYR A 236 -20.18 12.26 -0.84
C TYR A 236 -19.45 13.51 -0.33
N THR A 237 -18.13 13.41 -0.32
CA THR A 237 -17.18 14.51 -0.14
C THR A 237 -16.04 14.37 -1.15
N ASP A 238 -15.54 15.51 -1.64
CA ASP A 238 -14.38 15.60 -2.53
C ASP A 238 -13.16 16.25 -1.79
N ASP A 239 -13.28 16.58 -0.49
CA ASP A 239 -12.33 17.39 0.28
C ASP A 239 -12.04 16.84 1.70
N LEU A 240 -12.07 15.51 1.87
CA LEU A 240 -11.84 14.83 3.16
C LEU A 240 -12.85 15.18 4.26
N GLY A 241 -14.06 15.52 3.85
CA GLY A 241 -15.20 15.74 4.74
C GLY A 241 -15.28 17.15 5.31
N GLU A 242 -14.54 18.12 4.76
CA GLU A 242 -14.73 19.55 5.07
C GLU A 242 -16.09 20.02 4.58
N THR A 243 -16.53 19.54 3.41
CA THR A 243 -17.88 19.72 2.89
C THR A 243 -18.48 18.39 2.43
N TRP A 244 -19.81 18.32 2.46
CA TRP A 244 -20.58 17.15 2.04
C TRP A 244 -21.74 17.57 1.13
N ASP A 245 -22.11 16.69 0.21
CA ASP A 245 -23.30 16.84 -0.63
C ASP A 245 -23.89 15.45 -0.98
N MET A 246 -24.97 15.45 -1.76
CA MET A 246 -25.69 14.25 -2.18
C MET A 246 -25.95 14.24 -3.68
N GLY A 247 -25.96 13.04 -4.25
CA GLY A 247 -26.36 12.80 -5.63
C GLY A 247 -27.74 13.36 -5.97
N LEU A 248 -27.94 13.69 -7.24
CA LEU A 248 -29.14 14.38 -7.73
C LEU A 248 -30.39 13.50 -7.67
N GLU A 249 -30.24 12.20 -7.95
CA GLU A 249 -31.33 11.22 -7.96
C GLU A 249 -31.10 10.06 -6.98
N HIS A 250 -32.19 9.35 -6.67
CA HIS A 250 -32.10 8.14 -5.86
C HIS A 250 -31.71 6.96 -6.75
N ALA A 251 -30.89 6.06 -6.21
CA ALA A 251 -30.51 4.83 -6.89
C ALA A 251 -31.61 3.77 -6.84
N ASP A 252 -32.34 3.72 -5.73
CA ASP A 252 -33.37 2.72 -5.49
C ASP A 252 -34.51 3.26 -4.62
N ALA A 253 -35.73 2.77 -4.87
CA ALA A 253 -36.93 3.04 -4.07
C ALA A 253 -37.43 1.76 -3.39
N GLY A 254 -37.82 1.87 -2.11
CA GLY A 254 -38.04 0.70 -1.26
C GLY A 254 -36.73 0.08 -0.76
N ALA A 255 -35.69 0.90 -0.66
CA ALA A 255 -34.32 0.49 -0.41
C ALA A 255 -33.99 0.38 1.09
N ASP A 256 -32.87 -0.27 1.39
CA ASP A 256 -32.31 -0.41 2.74
C ASP A 256 -30.79 -0.13 2.71
N GLU A 257 -29.97 -0.82 3.50
CA GLU A 257 -28.52 -0.66 3.51
C GLU A 257 -27.87 -1.06 2.17
N ALA A 258 -26.94 -0.24 1.70
CA ALA A 258 -26.26 -0.44 0.43
C ALA A 258 -24.76 -0.12 0.52
N LYS A 259 -24.02 -0.46 -0.55
CA LYS A 259 -22.57 -0.27 -0.69
C LYS A 259 -22.20 0.11 -2.11
N PHE A 260 -21.09 0.83 -2.28
CA PHE A 260 -20.60 1.24 -3.59
C PHE A 260 -19.30 0.53 -3.98
N VAL A 261 -19.14 0.23 -5.26
CA VAL A 261 -17.84 -0.16 -5.86
C VAL A 261 -17.72 0.46 -7.25
N GLU A 262 -16.52 0.89 -7.61
CA GLU A 262 -16.25 1.45 -8.94
C GLU A 262 -15.70 0.39 -9.91
N ARG A 263 -16.29 0.34 -11.10
CA ARG A 263 -15.81 -0.46 -12.23
C ARG A 263 -14.58 0.16 -12.88
N ASN A 264 -13.83 -0.64 -13.64
CA ASN A 264 -12.66 -0.15 -14.37
C ASN A 264 -13.01 0.87 -15.46
N ASP A 265 -14.25 0.85 -15.96
CA ASP A 265 -14.77 1.83 -16.90
C ASP A 265 -15.33 3.10 -16.23
N GLY A 266 -15.25 3.20 -14.90
CA GLY A 266 -15.70 4.36 -14.11
C GLY A 266 -17.18 4.33 -13.71
N ILE A 267 -17.94 3.29 -14.11
CA ILE A 267 -19.32 3.12 -13.65
C ILE A 267 -19.32 2.73 -12.17
N VAL A 268 -20.08 3.44 -11.35
CA VAL A 268 -20.29 3.10 -9.94
C VAL A 268 -21.45 2.12 -9.82
N ILE A 269 -21.23 1.00 -9.14
CA ILE A 269 -22.27 0.04 -8.79
C ILE A 269 -22.72 0.35 -7.35
N ILE A 270 -24.04 0.40 -7.11
CA ILE A 270 -24.61 0.28 -5.77
C ILE A 270 -25.17 -1.13 -5.55
N SER A 271 -24.73 -1.80 -4.49
CA SER A 271 -25.24 -3.12 -4.05
C SER A 271 -26.24 -2.97 -2.92
N VAL A 272 -27.52 -3.06 -3.24
CA VAL A 272 -28.64 -2.79 -2.32
C VAL A 272 -29.12 -4.07 -1.63
N ARG A 273 -29.25 -4.00 -0.30
CA ARG A 273 -29.87 -5.03 0.54
C ARG A 273 -31.34 -5.16 0.22
N GLN A 274 -31.81 -6.39 0.02
CA GLN A 274 -33.22 -6.70 -0.15
C GLN A 274 -33.49 -8.19 0.14
N GLY A 275 -34.75 -8.60 0.14
CA GLY A 275 -35.13 -10.01 0.24
C GLY A 275 -34.89 -10.77 -1.07
N GLY A 276 -34.28 -11.96 -0.98
CA GLY A 276 -34.06 -12.82 -2.15
C GLY A 276 -32.67 -12.61 -2.75
N ASN A 277 -32.59 -12.16 -3.99
CA ASN A 277 -31.30 -11.86 -4.62
C ASN A 277 -30.80 -10.48 -4.19
N ARG A 278 -29.50 -10.17 -4.31
CA ARG A 278 -28.99 -8.79 -4.17
C ARG A 278 -29.40 -7.96 -5.40
N LYS A 279 -29.56 -6.64 -5.25
CA LYS A 279 -29.87 -5.74 -6.36
C LYS A 279 -28.73 -4.79 -6.66
N PHE A 280 -28.35 -4.70 -7.94
CA PHE A 280 -27.37 -3.74 -8.42
C PHE A 280 -28.03 -2.64 -9.23
N VAL A 281 -27.59 -1.40 -9.04
CA VAL A 281 -27.94 -0.24 -9.88
C VAL A 281 -26.65 0.48 -10.24
N PHE A 282 -26.62 1.17 -11.39
CA PHE A 282 -25.39 1.68 -11.98
C PHE A 282 -25.45 3.18 -12.17
N SER A 283 -24.37 3.89 -11.82
CA SER A 283 -24.23 5.32 -12.05
C SER A 283 -23.06 5.59 -13.01
N PRO A 284 -23.30 6.22 -14.17
CA PRO A 284 -22.24 6.60 -15.11
C PRO A 284 -21.53 7.91 -14.71
N ASP A 285 -22.02 8.61 -13.68
CA ASP A 285 -21.67 9.99 -13.35
C ASP A 285 -21.43 10.19 -11.86
N ARG A 286 -20.73 9.24 -11.24
CA ARG A 286 -20.16 9.38 -9.88
C ARG A 286 -21.24 9.56 -8.80
N GLY A 287 -22.41 8.97 -9.00
CA GLY A 287 -23.51 8.88 -8.04
C GLY A 287 -24.64 9.89 -8.22
N ASP A 288 -24.60 10.73 -9.26
CA ASP A 288 -25.62 11.76 -9.48
C ASP A 288 -26.90 11.19 -10.10
N HIS A 289 -26.79 10.33 -11.12
CA HIS A 289 -27.90 9.63 -11.75
C HIS A 289 -27.68 8.11 -11.73
N TRP A 290 -28.78 7.36 -11.84
CA TRP A 290 -28.78 5.90 -11.69
C TRP A 290 -29.64 5.21 -12.76
N GLU A 291 -29.14 4.10 -13.30
CA GLU A 291 -29.78 3.36 -14.37
C GLU A 291 -29.60 1.84 -14.21
N ASN A 292 -30.34 1.09 -15.04
CA ASN A 292 -30.19 -0.36 -15.24
C ASN A 292 -30.31 -1.20 -13.96
N GLU A 293 -31.39 -0.99 -13.20
CA GLU A 293 -31.73 -1.84 -12.05
C GLU A 293 -31.68 -3.33 -12.43
N THR A 294 -30.84 -4.10 -11.72
CA THR A 294 -30.56 -5.50 -12.04
C THR A 294 -30.60 -6.38 -10.79
N GLN A 295 -31.46 -7.40 -10.82
CA GLN A 295 -31.46 -8.48 -9.83
C GLN A 295 -30.29 -9.43 -10.10
N MET A 296 -29.49 -9.73 -9.08
CA MET A 296 -28.28 -10.55 -9.23
C MET A 296 -28.54 -12.02 -8.88
N PRO A 297 -28.82 -12.92 -9.86
CA PRO A 297 -29.29 -14.28 -9.58
C PRO A 297 -28.27 -15.14 -8.82
N ASP A 298 -26.98 -14.83 -8.94
CA ASP A 298 -25.89 -15.54 -8.26
C ASP A 298 -25.74 -15.18 -6.78
N ILE A 299 -26.24 -14.02 -6.37
CA ILE A 299 -26.05 -13.46 -5.02
C ILE A 299 -27.36 -13.58 -4.27
N TRP A 300 -27.51 -14.64 -3.48
CA TRP A 300 -28.61 -14.77 -2.52
C TRP A 300 -28.26 -14.05 -1.23
N ASP A 301 -29.26 -13.40 -0.63
CA ASP A 301 -29.12 -12.69 0.63
C ASP A 301 -30.38 -12.86 1.49
N SER A 302 -30.20 -13.12 2.78
CA SER A 302 -31.25 -12.99 3.77
C SER A 302 -31.22 -11.55 4.25
N PRO A 303 -32.20 -10.68 3.93
CA PRO A 303 -32.00 -9.24 3.80
C PRO A 303 -31.08 -8.67 4.90
N CYS A 304 -29.80 -8.49 4.58
CA CYS A 304 -28.73 -8.16 5.51
C CYS A 304 -27.73 -7.17 4.89
N ASN A 305 -27.03 -6.41 5.72
CA ASN A 305 -25.88 -5.64 5.27
C ASN A 305 -24.79 -6.59 4.79
N GLY A 306 -24.06 -6.19 3.77
CA GLY A 306 -22.87 -6.87 3.25
C GLY A 306 -21.91 -5.84 2.69
N GLU A 307 -20.78 -6.28 2.18
CA GLU A 307 -19.73 -5.40 1.64
C GLU A 307 -19.33 -5.82 0.24
N ILE A 308 -19.09 -4.86 -0.66
CA ILE A 308 -18.58 -5.11 -2.01
C ILE A 308 -17.35 -4.23 -2.25
N LEU A 309 -16.28 -4.82 -2.78
CA LEU A 309 -15.00 -4.15 -2.93
C LEU A 309 -14.26 -4.65 -4.17
N ARG A 310 -13.55 -3.74 -4.84
CA ARG A 310 -12.59 -4.09 -5.90
C ARG A 310 -11.31 -4.62 -5.24
N TYR A 311 -10.99 -5.88 -5.50
CA TYR A 311 -9.81 -6.53 -4.94
C TYR A 311 -8.55 -6.29 -5.78
N THR A 312 -8.63 -6.46 -7.11
CA THR A 312 -7.53 -6.18 -8.04
C THR A 312 -8.04 -5.55 -9.33
N SER A 313 -7.17 -4.80 -10.03
CA SER A 313 -7.47 -4.19 -11.34
C SER A 313 -6.27 -4.29 -12.28
N THR A 314 -6.54 -4.70 -13.51
CA THR A 314 -5.58 -4.67 -14.62
C THR A 314 -5.11 -3.25 -14.95
N ILE A 315 -5.95 -2.23 -14.74
CA ILE A 315 -5.53 -0.83 -14.85
C ILE A 315 -4.40 -0.54 -13.86
N ASP A 316 -4.48 -1.09 -12.64
CA ASP A 316 -3.51 -0.87 -11.57
C ASP A 316 -2.28 -1.80 -11.65
N GLY A 317 -2.12 -2.51 -12.78
CA GLY A 317 -0.99 -3.41 -13.05
C GLY A 317 -1.13 -4.82 -12.47
N TYR A 318 -2.30 -5.18 -11.94
CA TYR A 318 -2.57 -6.57 -11.55
C TYR A 318 -2.83 -7.46 -12.77
N ASP A 319 -2.71 -8.77 -12.58
CA ASP A 319 -2.90 -9.77 -13.62
C ASP A 319 -4.36 -9.93 -14.07
N LYS A 320 -5.33 -9.65 -13.18
CA LYS A 320 -6.77 -9.81 -13.45
C LYS A 320 -7.60 -8.77 -12.71
N ASP A 321 -8.78 -8.51 -13.25
CA ASP A 321 -9.85 -7.79 -12.57
C ASP A 321 -10.57 -8.73 -11.61
N ARG A 322 -10.69 -8.33 -10.34
CA ARG A 322 -11.36 -9.12 -9.30
C ARG A 322 -12.21 -8.21 -8.44
N MET A 323 -13.49 -8.55 -8.29
CA MET A 323 -14.39 -7.95 -7.31
C MET A 323 -14.80 -8.99 -6.29
N ILE A 324 -14.84 -8.61 -5.02
CA ILE A 324 -15.27 -9.48 -3.92
C ILE A 324 -16.52 -8.90 -3.25
N HIS A 325 -17.36 -9.78 -2.73
CA HIS A 325 -18.56 -9.41 -2.00
C HIS A 325 -18.76 -10.34 -0.81
N THR A 326 -19.19 -9.81 0.33
CA THR A 326 -19.66 -10.60 1.47
C THR A 326 -21.16 -10.42 1.70
N VAL A 327 -21.86 -11.52 1.95
CA VAL A 327 -23.31 -11.57 2.21
C VAL A 327 -23.65 -12.72 3.16
N THR A 328 -24.86 -12.70 3.71
CA THR A 328 -25.45 -13.88 4.38
C THR A 328 -26.05 -14.80 3.30
N TYR A 329 -25.26 -15.74 2.80
CA TYR A 329 -25.61 -16.54 1.61
C TYR A 329 -26.64 -17.64 1.97
N VAL A 330 -27.88 -17.23 2.20
CA VAL A 330 -29.01 -18.08 2.56
C VAL A 330 -30.32 -17.44 2.10
N LYS A 331 -31.31 -18.26 1.70
CA LYS A 331 -32.58 -17.76 1.13
C LYS A 331 -33.59 -17.27 2.17
N ASN A 332 -33.53 -17.79 3.39
CA ASN A 332 -34.54 -17.58 4.42
C ASN A 332 -33.87 -17.10 5.71
N PHE A 333 -34.63 -16.35 6.52
CA PHE A 333 -34.28 -16.12 7.92
C PHE A 333 -34.29 -17.44 8.71
N PRO A 334 -33.52 -17.53 9.81
CA PRO A 334 -32.61 -16.51 10.34
C PRO A 334 -31.32 -16.39 9.52
N ARG A 335 -30.67 -15.22 9.60
CA ARG A 335 -29.40 -14.95 8.92
C ARG A 335 -28.31 -15.90 9.40
N ARG A 336 -27.65 -16.55 8.45
CA ARG A 336 -26.60 -17.56 8.66
C ARG A 336 -25.61 -17.47 7.51
N ASN A 337 -24.53 -18.22 7.63
CA ASN A 337 -23.65 -18.50 6.51
C ASN A 337 -23.06 -17.24 5.85
N VAL A 338 -22.41 -16.39 6.66
CA VAL A 338 -21.60 -15.27 6.14
C VAL A 338 -20.55 -15.86 5.20
N SER A 339 -20.61 -15.44 3.94
CA SER A 339 -19.86 -16.01 2.83
C SER A 339 -19.13 -14.93 2.05
N MET A 340 -18.08 -15.34 1.36
CA MET A 340 -17.32 -14.53 0.41
C MET A 340 -17.62 -14.99 -1.01
N LEU A 341 -17.81 -14.02 -1.89
CA LEU A 341 -18.05 -14.20 -3.31
C LEU A 341 -16.95 -13.49 -4.09
N LEU A 342 -16.60 -14.02 -5.26
CA LEU A 342 -15.62 -13.44 -6.17
C LEU A 342 -16.15 -13.44 -7.61
N SER A 343 -15.99 -12.29 -8.27
CA SER A 343 -16.30 -12.03 -9.67
C SER A 343 -15.04 -11.64 -10.43
N TYR A 344 -14.96 -12.06 -11.69
CA TYR A 344 -13.87 -11.76 -12.63
C TYR A 344 -14.31 -10.88 -13.81
N ASP A 345 -15.58 -10.48 -13.84
CA ASP A 345 -16.22 -9.85 -14.99
C ASP A 345 -16.97 -8.57 -14.59
N GLU A 346 -16.34 -7.80 -13.68
CA GLU A 346 -16.84 -6.50 -13.21
C GLU A 346 -18.22 -6.60 -12.53
N GLY A 347 -18.45 -7.69 -11.80
CA GLY A 347 -19.64 -7.90 -10.98
C GLY A 347 -20.83 -8.53 -11.72
N LYS A 348 -20.68 -8.94 -12.98
CA LYS A 348 -21.76 -9.54 -13.78
C LYS A 348 -22.11 -10.96 -13.32
N THR A 349 -21.11 -11.80 -13.06
CA THR A 349 -21.28 -13.17 -12.55
C THR A 349 -20.38 -13.42 -11.35
N TRP A 350 -20.80 -14.34 -10.48
CA TRP A 350 -20.09 -14.63 -9.21
C TRP A 350 -19.79 -16.12 -9.07
N PRO A 351 -18.88 -16.69 -9.87
CA PRO A 351 -18.67 -18.14 -9.94
C PRO A 351 -18.14 -18.77 -8.65
N ILE A 352 -17.42 -18.01 -7.82
CA ILE A 352 -16.85 -18.50 -6.56
C ILE A 352 -17.68 -17.99 -5.39
N LYS A 353 -18.07 -18.91 -4.49
CA LYS A 353 -18.87 -18.67 -3.30
C LYS A 353 -18.32 -19.56 -2.18
N LYS A 354 -17.77 -18.99 -1.12
CA LYS A 354 -17.15 -19.77 -0.03
C LYS A 354 -17.60 -19.25 1.32
N GLN A 355 -18.07 -20.17 2.16
CA GLN A 355 -18.50 -19.88 3.52
C GLN A 355 -17.28 -19.57 4.39
N LEU A 356 -17.36 -18.58 5.28
CA LEU A 356 -16.28 -18.29 6.22
C LEU A 356 -16.19 -19.33 7.35
N ASN A 357 -17.31 -19.98 7.66
CA ASN A 357 -17.43 -20.94 8.75
C ASN A 357 -17.64 -22.34 8.16
N LEU A 358 -17.12 -23.37 8.84
CA LEU A 358 -17.30 -24.77 8.44
C LEU A 358 -18.73 -25.28 8.71
N ASP A 359 -19.39 -24.70 9.72
CA ASP A 359 -20.78 -25.00 10.04
C ASP A 359 -21.70 -24.11 9.19
N ALA A 360 -22.41 -24.72 8.25
CA ALA A 360 -23.38 -24.04 7.39
C ALA A 360 -24.56 -23.44 8.17
N ASP A 361 -24.84 -23.97 9.37
CA ASP A 361 -25.87 -23.45 10.27
C ASP A 361 -25.33 -22.38 11.21
N GLN A 362 -24.05 -21.96 11.11
CA GLN A 362 -23.53 -20.87 11.92
C GLN A 362 -24.35 -19.59 11.69
N LEU A 363 -25.00 -19.11 12.77
CA LEU A 363 -25.65 -17.79 12.79
C LEU A 363 -24.60 -16.72 12.49
N GLY A 364 -25.00 -15.73 11.69
CA GLY A 364 -24.14 -14.62 11.36
C GLY A 364 -24.90 -13.58 10.54
N SER A 365 -24.47 -12.34 10.64
CA SER A 365 -25.18 -11.20 10.04
C SER A 365 -24.20 -10.26 9.33
N TYR A 366 -24.08 -9.02 9.78
CA TYR A 366 -23.37 -7.98 9.05
C TYR A 366 -21.88 -8.30 8.92
N SER A 367 -21.27 -7.78 7.86
CA SER A 367 -19.90 -8.04 7.49
C SER A 367 -19.33 -6.89 6.68
N SER A 368 -18.06 -6.57 6.91
CA SER A 368 -17.27 -5.56 6.20
C SER A 368 -15.92 -6.15 5.79
N ILE A 369 -15.34 -5.65 4.70
CA ILE A 369 -14.13 -6.18 4.07
C ILE A 369 -13.06 -5.10 3.97
N THR A 370 -11.81 -5.49 4.20
CA THR A 370 -10.64 -4.73 3.73
C THR A 370 -9.52 -5.65 3.22
N ILE A 371 -8.56 -5.07 2.51
CA ILE A 371 -7.42 -5.78 1.92
C ILE A 371 -6.14 -5.34 2.61
N GLY A 372 -5.37 -6.29 3.12
CA GLY A 372 -4.06 -6.05 3.69
C GLY A 372 -3.03 -5.71 2.62
N LYS A 373 -1.92 -5.09 3.02
CA LYS A 373 -0.83 -4.71 2.08
C LYS A 373 -0.23 -5.89 1.30
N ASP A 374 -0.37 -7.10 1.82
CA ASP A 374 0.12 -8.36 1.27
C ASP A 374 -0.92 -9.11 0.42
N GLY A 375 -2.09 -8.50 0.18
CA GLY A 375 -3.19 -9.12 -0.53
C GLY A 375 -4.05 -10.04 0.33
N LEU A 376 -3.80 -10.16 1.63
CA LEU A 376 -4.72 -10.91 2.50
C LEU A 376 -6.09 -10.21 2.56
N ILE A 377 -7.13 -11.01 2.53
CA ILE A 377 -8.51 -10.56 2.65
C ILE A 377 -8.90 -10.64 4.13
N HIS A 378 -9.38 -9.52 4.68
CA HIS A 378 -9.86 -9.43 6.05
C HIS A 378 -11.36 -9.16 6.05
N VAL A 379 -12.14 -10.04 6.67
CA VAL A 379 -13.58 -9.89 6.82
C VAL A 379 -13.90 -9.73 8.30
N TYR A 380 -14.43 -8.57 8.67
CA TYR A 380 -14.93 -8.33 10.00
C TYR A 380 -16.44 -8.53 10.03
N TYR A 381 -16.94 -9.46 10.84
CA TYR A 381 -18.34 -9.87 10.81
C TYR A 381 -18.93 -10.26 12.16
N GLU A 382 -20.26 -10.25 12.21
CA GLU A 382 -21.07 -10.71 13.32
C GLU A 382 -21.21 -12.24 13.27
N LYS A 383 -20.53 -12.95 14.18
CA LYS A 383 -20.58 -14.42 14.30
C LYS A 383 -21.45 -14.81 15.49
N GLY A 384 -22.60 -15.42 15.24
CA GLY A 384 -23.60 -15.74 16.26
C GLY A 384 -23.08 -16.72 17.30
N THR A 385 -23.45 -16.51 18.56
CA THR A 385 -22.98 -17.33 19.69
C THR A 385 -24.07 -18.19 20.31
N SER A 386 -25.33 -17.84 20.10
CA SER A 386 -26.48 -18.53 20.68
C SER A 386 -27.65 -18.59 19.71
N ALA A 387 -28.33 -19.74 19.67
CA ALA A 387 -29.59 -19.89 18.94
C ALA A 387 -30.78 -19.27 19.69
N SER A 388 -30.68 -19.07 21.02
CA SER A 388 -31.76 -18.48 21.83
C SER A 388 -31.78 -16.96 21.78
N ASP A 389 -30.65 -16.33 21.47
CA ASP A 389 -30.56 -14.90 21.18
C ASP A 389 -29.78 -14.71 19.87
N PRO A 390 -30.48 -14.67 18.72
CA PRO A 390 -29.84 -14.65 17.40
C PRO A 390 -29.06 -13.37 17.10
N ASP A 391 -29.16 -12.35 17.98
CA ASP A 391 -28.44 -11.08 17.88
C ASP A 391 -27.24 -11.00 18.86
N GLU A 392 -26.95 -12.09 19.58
CA GLU A 392 -25.78 -12.19 20.46
C GLU A 392 -24.56 -12.69 19.65
N PHE A 393 -23.66 -11.78 19.30
CA PHE A 393 -22.53 -12.02 18.39
C PHE A 393 -21.17 -11.92 19.08
N ASN A 394 -20.24 -12.78 18.68
CA ASN A 394 -18.82 -12.49 18.72
C ASN A 394 -18.48 -11.66 17.48
N MET A 395 -17.86 -10.50 17.67
CA MET A 395 -17.34 -9.71 16.57
C MET A 395 -15.99 -10.28 16.15
N THR A 396 -15.94 -10.84 14.94
CA THR A 396 -14.84 -11.72 14.51
C THR A 396 -14.20 -11.21 13.24
N VAL A 397 -12.86 -11.13 13.20
CA VAL A 397 -12.10 -10.89 11.97
C VAL A 397 -11.58 -12.22 11.45
N SER A 398 -12.02 -12.62 10.25
CA SER A 398 -11.45 -13.73 9.49
C SER A 398 -10.45 -13.21 8.47
N THR A 399 -9.25 -13.79 8.46
CA THR A 399 -8.15 -13.45 7.55
C THR A 399 -7.75 -14.66 6.74
N PHE A 400 -7.69 -14.52 5.41
CA PHE A 400 -7.35 -15.61 4.48
C PHE A 400 -6.84 -15.05 3.15
N SER A 401 -6.22 -15.91 2.34
CA SER A 401 -5.68 -15.55 1.03
C SER A 401 -6.67 -15.78 -0.12
N LEU A 402 -6.34 -15.30 -1.33
CA LEU A 402 -7.13 -15.58 -2.53
C LEU A 402 -7.14 -17.07 -2.88
N GLU A 403 -6.03 -17.75 -2.66
CA GLU A 403 -5.89 -19.20 -2.87
C GLU A 403 -6.82 -19.95 -1.92
N TRP A 404 -6.96 -19.50 -0.67
CA TRP A 404 -7.98 -20.05 0.23
C TRP A 404 -9.38 -19.82 -0.33
N LEU A 405 -9.72 -18.60 -0.76
CA LEU A 405 -11.06 -18.28 -1.27
C LEU A 405 -11.44 -19.12 -2.50
N THR A 406 -10.46 -19.46 -3.33
CA THR A 406 -10.67 -20.12 -4.63
C THR A 406 -10.28 -21.59 -4.64
N ASP A 407 -9.95 -22.19 -3.50
CA ASP A 407 -9.44 -23.56 -3.41
C ASP A 407 -8.23 -23.81 -4.34
N GLY A 408 -7.35 -22.82 -4.41
CA GLY A 408 -6.14 -22.81 -5.23
C GLY A 408 -6.37 -22.64 -6.73
N GLN A 409 -7.60 -22.38 -7.19
CA GLN A 409 -7.88 -22.13 -8.60
C GLN A 409 -7.38 -20.75 -9.07
N ASP A 410 -7.18 -19.82 -8.15
CA ASP A 410 -6.54 -18.53 -8.42
C ASP A 410 -5.47 -18.22 -7.38
N LYS A 411 -4.54 -17.35 -7.77
CA LYS A 411 -3.39 -16.95 -6.97
C LYS A 411 -3.27 -15.44 -6.93
N TYR A 412 -3.06 -14.87 -5.75
CA TYR A 412 -2.77 -13.44 -5.65
C TYR A 412 -1.36 -13.18 -6.17
N LEU A 413 -1.26 -12.22 -7.09
CA LEU A 413 0.01 -11.67 -7.55
C LEU A 413 -0.01 -10.18 -7.21
N PRO A 414 1.04 -9.64 -6.55
CA PRO A 414 1.22 -8.21 -6.42
C PRO A 414 1.21 -7.53 -7.80
N ALA A 415 0.89 -6.23 -7.84
CA ALA A 415 0.88 -5.47 -9.07
C ALA A 415 2.24 -5.60 -9.82
N GLY A 416 2.16 -6.03 -11.07
CA GLY A 416 3.28 -6.22 -11.98
C GLY A 416 3.55 -4.93 -12.75
N ASP A 417 3.00 -4.85 -13.95
CA ASP A 417 3.28 -3.76 -14.89
C ASP A 417 2.14 -2.72 -14.91
N LEU A 418 2.40 -1.55 -14.33
CA LEU A 418 1.48 -0.42 -14.40
C LEU A 418 1.83 0.48 -15.58
N LYS A 419 0.89 0.69 -16.50
CA LYS A 419 1.08 1.49 -17.72
C LYS A 419 -0.03 2.53 -17.88
N TRP A 420 0.23 3.76 -17.48
CA TRP A 420 -0.75 4.85 -17.46
C TRP A 420 -0.34 5.99 -18.38
N CYS A 421 -1.26 6.44 -19.21
CA CYS A 421 -1.16 7.71 -19.90
C CYS A 421 -2.07 8.73 -19.19
N ILE A 422 -1.49 9.81 -18.69
CA ILE A 422 -2.23 10.88 -18.04
C ILE A 422 -2.57 11.92 -19.09
N ALA A 423 -3.86 12.00 -19.43
CA ALA A 423 -4.39 12.79 -20.53
C ALA A 423 -5.63 13.60 -20.10
N SER A 424 -5.89 14.70 -20.80
CA SER A 424 -7.15 15.42 -20.68
C SER A 424 -8.19 14.78 -21.61
N LYS A 425 -9.27 14.22 -21.06
CA LYS A 425 -10.32 13.55 -21.85
C LYS A 425 -10.95 14.46 -22.89
N ASP A 426 -11.04 15.76 -22.61
CA ASP A 426 -11.66 16.76 -23.49
C ASP A 426 -10.70 17.26 -24.59
N ASP A 427 -9.41 16.89 -24.51
CA ASP A 427 -8.40 17.27 -25.49
C ASP A 427 -7.98 16.07 -26.36
N GLN A 428 -8.48 16.05 -27.59
CA GLN A 428 -8.13 15.01 -28.56
C GLN A 428 -6.64 14.99 -28.93
N SER A 429 -5.93 16.11 -28.78
CA SER A 429 -4.49 16.14 -29.05
C SER A 429 -3.71 15.42 -27.95
N SER A 430 -4.09 15.65 -26.69
CA SER A 430 -3.55 14.97 -25.51
C SER A 430 -3.79 13.45 -25.54
N THR A 431 -5.02 13.01 -25.85
CA THR A 431 -5.36 11.57 -25.86
C THR A 431 -4.69 10.80 -27.01
N LYS A 432 -4.43 11.43 -28.15
CA LYS A 432 -3.73 10.82 -29.30
C LYS A 432 -2.24 10.58 -29.07
N LEU A 433 -1.62 11.30 -28.13
CA LEU A 433 -0.21 11.10 -27.76
C LEU A 433 -0.01 9.91 -26.82
N CYS A 434 -1.09 9.34 -26.27
CA CYS A 434 -0.99 8.18 -25.41
C CYS A 434 -0.49 6.95 -26.17
N PRO A 435 0.50 6.21 -25.64
CA PRO A 435 0.87 4.92 -26.19
C PRO A 435 -0.34 3.97 -26.19
N SER A 436 -0.46 3.16 -27.24
CA SER A 436 -1.62 2.28 -27.44
C SER A 436 -1.80 1.20 -26.37
N ASP A 437 -0.72 0.86 -25.65
CA ASP A 437 -0.70 -0.14 -24.59
C ASP A 437 -0.82 0.47 -23.18
N HIS A 438 -1.11 1.77 -23.07
CA HIS A 438 -1.31 2.47 -21.80
C HIS A 438 -2.79 2.76 -21.56
N TYR A 439 -3.23 2.64 -20.30
CA TYR A 439 -4.56 3.07 -19.88
C TYR A 439 -4.62 4.59 -19.77
N GLN A 440 -5.64 5.20 -20.37
CA GLN A 440 -5.84 6.65 -20.31
C GLN A 440 -6.56 7.06 -19.02
N LEU A 441 -5.94 7.92 -18.24
CA LEU A 441 -6.46 8.40 -16.95
C LEU A 441 -6.31 9.93 -16.85
N SER A 442 -7.10 10.54 -15.96
CA SER A 442 -6.98 11.98 -15.72
C SER A 442 -5.87 12.30 -14.72
N SER A 443 -5.41 13.55 -14.72
CA SER A 443 -4.48 14.06 -13.70
C SER A 443 -5.05 13.91 -12.28
N LYS A 444 -6.37 14.09 -12.11
CA LYS A 444 -7.05 13.86 -10.83
C LYS A 444 -6.92 12.41 -10.35
N VAL A 445 -7.01 11.42 -11.25
CA VAL A 445 -6.77 10.02 -10.89
C VAL A 445 -5.30 9.83 -10.52
N PHE A 446 -4.36 10.30 -11.35
CA PHE A 446 -2.92 10.22 -11.05
C PHE A 446 -2.59 10.75 -9.65
N ASP A 447 -3.13 11.91 -9.29
CA ASP A 447 -2.88 12.58 -8.02
C ASP A 447 -3.30 11.78 -6.79
N ASN A 448 -4.29 10.89 -6.92
CA ASN A 448 -4.76 10.03 -5.82
C ASN A 448 -3.95 8.73 -5.67
N TYR A 449 -3.10 8.40 -6.64
CA TYR A 449 -2.39 7.12 -6.69
C TYR A 449 -0.88 7.25 -6.55
N VAL A 450 -0.26 8.25 -7.19
CA VAL A 450 1.19 8.32 -7.38
C VAL A 450 2.01 8.19 -6.07
N GLU A 451 1.47 8.66 -4.95
CA GLU A 451 2.10 8.66 -3.63
C GLU A 451 1.43 7.71 -2.62
N SER A 452 0.41 6.94 -3.02
CA SER A 452 -0.43 6.13 -2.10
C SER A 452 -0.09 4.65 -2.02
N TYR A 453 0.84 4.16 -2.84
CA TYR A 453 1.19 2.73 -2.88
C TYR A 453 1.76 2.22 -1.55
N LEU A 454 1.10 1.26 -0.88
CA LEU A 454 1.69 0.51 0.24
C LEU A 454 2.86 -0.36 -0.24
N ILE A 455 2.67 -1.00 -1.39
CA ILE A 455 3.68 -1.70 -2.18
C ILE A 455 3.53 -1.18 -3.61
N TYR A 456 4.62 -0.71 -4.21
CA TYR A 456 4.58 -0.25 -5.59
C TYR A 456 4.33 -1.43 -6.55
N PRO A 457 3.71 -1.18 -7.72
CA PRO A 457 3.84 -2.08 -8.85
C PRO A 457 5.31 -2.37 -9.16
N THR A 458 5.57 -3.59 -9.63
CA THR A 458 6.93 -4.05 -9.96
C THR A 458 7.58 -3.14 -11.00
N THR A 459 6.81 -2.74 -12.02
CA THR A 459 7.20 -1.73 -12.99
C THR A 459 6.11 -0.65 -13.10
N VAL A 460 6.56 0.59 -13.28
CA VAL A 460 5.68 1.75 -13.47
C VAL A 460 6.07 2.45 -14.75
N SER A 461 5.10 2.72 -15.62
CA SER A 461 5.28 3.53 -16.83
C SER A 461 4.19 4.59 -16.88
N TYR A 462 4.59 5.84 -16.67
CA TYR A 462 3.76 7.03 -16.82
C TYR A 462 4.15 7.79 -18.09
N SER A 463 3.15 8.04 -18.94
CA SER A 463 3.23 9.01 -20.02
C SER A 463 2.34 10.19 -19.71
N PHE A 464 2.88 11.41 -19.66
CA PHE A 464 2.13 12.63 -19.40
C PHE A 464 1.91 13.36 -20.73
N THR A 465 0.66 13.46 -21.15
CA THR A 465 0.25 14.20 -22.35
C THR A 465 -0.62 15.41 -21.98
N THR A 466 -0.74 15.68 -20.69
CA THR A 466 -1.33 16.87 -20.10
C THR A 466 -0.50 17.29 -18.88
N GLN A 467 -0.74 18.50 -18.39
CA GLN A 467 -0.04 19.00 -17.22
C GLN A 467 -0.36 18.15 -15.98
N VAL A 468 0.69 17.76 -15.27
CA VAL A 468 0.61 17.14 -13.94
C VAL A 468 1.34 18.02 -12.93
N ARG A 469 0.96 17.90 -11.66
CA ARG A 469 1.68 18.55 -10.56
C ARG A 469 3.03 17.88 -10.30
N ASP A 470 3.81 18.52 -9.46
CA ASP A 470 5.00 17.90 -8.86
C ASP A 470 4.59 16.73 -7.94
N PHE A 471 5.45 15.71 -7.87
CA PHE A 471 5.19 14.51 -7.08
C PHE A 471 6.47 13.81 -6.62
N THR A 472 6.29 12.86 -5.72
CA THR A 472 7.37 12.15 -5.03
C THR A 472 7.36 10.66 -5.34
N ILE A 473 8.55 10.06 -5.43
CA ILE A 473 8.75 8.62 -5.47
C ILE A 473 9.51 8.23 -4.19
N ASN A 474 8.90 7.40 -3.33
CA ASN A 474 9.50 7.01 -2.06
C ASN A 474 10.14 5.61 -2.14
N LEU A 475 11.45 5.55 -2.28
CA LEU A 475 12.22 4.32 -2.42
C LEU A 475 12.34 3.51 -1.12
N SER A 476 11.89 4.05 0.02
CA SER A 476 11.75 3.24 1.25
C SER A 476 10.66 2.18 1.12
N ARG A 477 9.75 2.33 0.16
CA ARG A 477 8.69 1.34 -0.11
C ARG A 477 9.18 0.27 -1.09
N GLU A 478 8.69 -0.94 -0.88
CA GLU A 478 9.04 -2.12 -1.66
C GLU A 478 8.26 -2.19 -2.99
N GLY A 479 8.55 -3.21 -3.80
CA GLY A 479 7.84 -3.51 -5.05
C GLY A 479 8.56 -2.99 -6.29
N LEU A 480 8.77 -1.68 -6.40
CA LEU A 480 9.28 -1.04 -7.61
C LEU A 480 10.71 -1.47 -7.95
N THR A 481 10.89 -2.05 -9.14
CA THR A 481 12.19 -2.42 -9.71
C THR A 481 12.59 -1.49 -10.84
N SER A 482 11.62 -0.99 -11.61
CA SER A 482 11.86 0.00 -12.65
C SER A 482 10.71 1.00 -12.84
N GLY A 483 11.05 2.26 -13.10
CA GLY A 483 10.07 3.32 -13.38
C GLY A 483 10.40 4.09 -14.67
N SER A 484 9.40 4.40 -15.48
CA SER A 484 9.50 5.23 -16.69
C SER A 484 8.53 6.40 -16.56
N TYR A 485 9.03 7.62 -16.67
CA TYR A 485 8.26 8.85 -16.48
C TYR A 485 8.54 9.79 -17.65
N LYS A 486 7.63 9.83 -18.62
CA LYS A 486 7.82 10.54 -19.89
C LYS A 486 6.83 11.66 -20.01
N ASN A 487 7.30 12.90 -20.11
CA ASN A 487 6.46 14.06 -20.29
C ASN A 487 6.51 14.55 -21.74
N GLU A 488 5.39 14.45 -22.45
CA GLU A 488 5.25 14.93 -23.83
C GLU A 488 4.80 16.40 -23.89
N VAL A 489 4.55 17.05 -22.74
CA VAL A 489 4.20 18.47 -22.67
C VAL A 489 5.48 19.32 -22.60
N GLU A 490 5.90 19.88 -23.74
CA GLU A 490 7.16 20.64 -23.85
C GLU A 490 7.17 21.94 -23.03
N SER A 491 6.03 22.61 -22.87
CA SER A 491 5.94 23.92 -22.21
C SER A 491 6.10 23.87 -20.69
N LEU A 492 5.96 22.69 -20.08
CA LEU A 492 5.85 22.53 -18.63
C LEU A 492 6.55 21.24 -18.19
N ARG A 493 7.51 21.34 -17.27
CA ARG A 493 8.23 20.20 -16.70
C ARG A 493 7.78 19.96 -15.26
N PRO A 494 7.13 18.84 -14.94
CA PRO A 494 6.84 18.51 -13.55
C PRO A 494 8.13 18.17 -12.81
N THR A 495 8.17 18.51 -11.52
CA THR A 495 9.25 18.12 -10.63
C THR A 495 8.94 16.76 -10.02
N VAL A 496 9.84 15.80 -10.25
CA VAL A 496 9.83 14.48 -9.63
C VAL A 496 10.90 14.44 -8.55
N THR A 497 10.50 14.22 -7.30
CA THR A 497 11.44 14.11 -6.19
C THR A 497 11.59 12.66 -5.76
N ILE A 498 12.80 12.14 -5.74
CA ILE A 498 13.11 10.82 -5.20
C ILE A 498 13.53 10.97 -3.75
N ILE A 499 12.81 10.29 -2.85
CA ILE A 499 13.09 10.25 -1.41
C ILE A 499 13.24 8.81 -0.93
N GLY A 500 13.76 8.65 0.29
CA GLY A 500 13.92 7.34 0.89
C GLY A 500 15.06 6.54 0.26
N HIS A 501 15.30 5.35 0.81
CA HIS A 501 16.35 4.44 0.35
C HIS A 501 15.91 2.99 0.52
N SER A 502 16.35 2.12 -0.39
CA SER A 502 16.27 0.67 -0.22
C SER A 502 17.55 0.01 -0.70
N ASN A 503 17.86 -1.18 -0.18
CA ASN A 503 19.02 -1.95 -0.59
C ASN A 503 18.84 -2.72 -1.93
N ASN A 504 17.75 -2.45 -2.67
CA ASN A 504 17.50 -3.07 -3.97
C ASN A 504 17.73 -2.03 -5.07
N PRO A 505 18.74 -2.20 -5.94
CA PRO A 505 19.01 -1.25 -7.01
C PRO A 505 17.87 -1.26 -8.02
N ARG A 506 17.48 -0.08 -8.49
CA ARG A 506 16.36 0.13 -9.43
C ARG A 506 16.84 0.83 -10.69
N THR A 507 16.00 0.80 -11.73
CA THR A 507 16.24 1.52 -12.99
C THR A 507 15.15 2.54 -13.24
N PHE A 508 15.52 3.78 -13.52
CA PHE A 508 14.59 4.85 -13.82
C PHE A 508 14.87 5.47 -15.19
N GLU A 509 13.82 5.66 -15.97
CA GLU A 509 13.83 6.42 -17.21
C GLU A 509 13.01 7.70 -17.01
N PHE A 510 13.61 8.84 -17.31
CA PHE A 510 12.97 10.15 -17.20
C PHE A 510 13.13 10.92 -18.51
N LYS A 511 12.03 11.52 -18.99
CA LYS A 511 12.04 12.39 -20.17
C LYS A 511 11.30 13.70 -19.89
N ASN A 512 11.95 14.84 -20.17
CA ASN A 512 11.36 16.19 -20.09
C ASN A 512 10.72 16.50 -18.72
N VAL A 513 11.48 16.27 -17.65
CA VAL A 513 11.08 16.55 -16.26
C VAL A 513 12.18 17.29 -15.51
N ASN A 514 11.83 17.89 -14.36
CA ASN A 514 12.82 18.26 -13.36
C ASN A 514 12.95 17.08 -12.38
N LEU A 515 14.15 16.56 -12.15
CA LEU A 515 14.39 15.43 -11.25
C LEU A 515 15.22 15.89 -10.05
N VAL A 516 14.72 15.69 -8.84
CA VAL A 516 15.46 15.92 -7.60
C VAL A 516 15.81 14.58 -6.97
N VAL A 517 17.09 14.32 -6.73
CA VAL A 517 17.56 13.03 -6.21
C VAL A 517 18.78 13.24 -5.32
N SER A 518 18.93 12.41 -4.28
CA SER A 518 20.14 12.45 -3.46
C SER A 518 21.34 11.85 -4.21
N ALA A 519 22.55 12.28 -3.86
CA ALA A 519 23.77 11.69 -4.39
C ALA A 519 23.86 10.17 -4.12
N ASP A 520 23.34 9.72 -2.98
CA ASP A 520 23.33 8.31 -2.59
C ASP A 520 22.42 7.47 -3.50
N GLU A 521 21.20 7.97 -3.78
CA GLU A 521 20.29 7.27 -4.70
C GLU A 521 20.81 7.28 -6.13
N LEU A 522 21.48 8.36 -6.55
CA LEU A 522 22.08 8.46 -7.89
C LEU A 522 23.17 7.41 -8.13
N VAL A 523 23.90 7.03 -7.08
CA VAL A 523 24.95 6.01 -7.13
C VAL A 523 24.39 4.60 -6.96
N PHE A 524 23.28 4.46 -6.25
CA PHE A 524 22.67 3.18 -5.96
C PHE A 524 21.75 2.66 -7.08
N ASN A 525 21.14 3.57 -7.84
CA ASN A 525 20.18 3.24 -8.90
C ASN A 525 20.72 3.63 -10.27
N THR A 526 20.15 3.03 -11.32
CA THR A 526 20.44 3.40 -12.72
C THR A 526 19.45 4.45 -13.20
N PHE A 527 19.94 5.53 -13.82
CA PHE A 527 19.13 6.60 -14.36
C PHE A 527 19.41 6.78 -15.86
N ILE A 528 18.33 6.79 -16.65
CA ILE A 528 18.32 7.05 -18.09
C ILE A 528 17.57 8.36 -18.27
N LEU A 529 18.24 9.41 -18.72
CA LEU A 529 17.72 10.77 -18.75
C LEU A 529 17.68 11.30 -20.19
N ASP A 530 16.56 11.87 -20.60
CA ASP A 530 16.38 12.57 -21.88
C ASP A 530 15.73 13.94 -21.65
N ASP A 531 16.46 15.03 -21.92
CA ASP A 531 15.99 16.40 -21.70
C ASP A 531 15.52 16.67 -20.24
N VAL A 532 16.33 16.26 -19.27
CA VAL A 532 16.02 16.36 -17.84
C VAL A 532 16.83 17.48 -17.18
N THR A 533 16.20 18.22 -16.27
CA THR A 533 16.94 19.05 -15.29
C THR A 533 17.16 18.21 -14.04
N LEU A 534 18.35 17.64 -13.86
CA LEU A 534 18.72 16.82 -12.71
C LEU A 534 19.33 17.70 -11.61
N LYS A 535 18.67 17.78 -10.45
CA LYS A 535 19.19 18.39 -9.24
C LYS A 535 19.64 17.32 -8.24
N VAL A 536 20.94 17.30 -7.95
CA VAL A 536 21.57 16.40 -6.98
C VAL A 536 21.69 17.10 -5.63
N VAL A 537 21.08 16.52 -4.61
CA VAL A 537 21.08 17.03 -3.22
C VAL A 537 21.82 16.07 -2.26
N ASN A 538 22.09 16.52 -1.03
CA ASN A 538 22.78 15.75 0.01
C ASN A 538 24.08 15.09 -0.49
N THR A 539 25.00 15.93 -0.95
CA THR A 539 26.27 15.53 -1.60
C THR A 539 27.42 15.23 -0.62
N THR A 540 27.13 15.13 0.68
CA THR A 540 28.12 14.94 1.78
C THR A 540 29.08 13.78 1.56
N ASN A 541 28.61 12.68 0.98
CA ASN A 541 29.40 11.47 0.85
C ASN A 541 30.03 11.30 -0.54
N LEU A 542 29.97 12.31 -1.42
CA LEU A 542 30.60 12.26 -2.72
C LEU A 542 32.10 12.53 -2.61
N SER A 543 32.89 11.59 -3.11
CA SER A 543 34.35 11.68 -3.14
C SER A 543 34.86 12.55 -4.27
N ASN A 544 34.22 12.46 -5.43
CA ASN A 544 34.60 13.20 -6.62
C ASN A 544 33.43 13.32 -7.60
N VAL A 545 33.35 14.46 -8.28
CA VAL A 545 32.51 14.64 -9.46
C VAL A 545 33.41 14.92 -10.65
N GLU A 546 33.35 14.06 -11.67
CA GLU A 546 34.09 14.22 -12.91
C GLU A 546 33.14 14.69 -14.01
N ILE A 547 33.44 15.85 -14.58
CA ILE A 547 32.62 16.45 -15.62
C ILE A 547 33.30 16.20 -16.97
N GLY A 548 32.58 15.51 -17.85
CA GLY A 548 32.88 15.39 -19.27
C GLY A 548 31.94 16.24 -20.13
N THR A 549 32.15 16.21 -21.44
CA THR A 549 31.39 17.04 -22.39
C THR A 549 29.92 16.67 -22.52
N THR A 550 29.59 15.38 -22.41
CA THR A 550 28.21 14.85 -22.44
C THR A 550 27.94 13.86 -21.32
N LYS A 551 28.87 13.68 -20.38
CA LYS A 551 28.71 12.74 -19.27
C LYS A 551 29.18 13.35 -17.97
N VAL A 552 28.47 13.06 -16.89
CA VAL A 552 28.91 13.39 -15.53
C VAL A 552 29.08 12.10 -14.75
N ARG A 553 30.23 11.95 -14.10
CA ARG A 553 30.57 10.79 -13.27
C ARG A 553 30.59 11.20 -11.81
N PHE A 554 29.88 10.46 -10.98
CA PHE A 554 29.87 10.63 -9.54
C PHE A 554 30.58 9.43 -8.91
N THR A 555 31.53 9.70 -8.01
CA THR A 555 32.26 8.65 -7.28
C THR A 555 32.01 8.80 -5.79
N LYS A 556 31.58 7.72 -5.14
CA LYS A 556 31.40 7.63 -3.69
C LYS A 556 32.33 6.56 -3.10
N LEU A 557 33.22 6.95 -2.18
CA LEU A 557 34.08 6.03 -1.44
C LEU A 557 33.27 5.34 -0.33
N ILE A 558 33.23 4.01 -0.36
CA ILE A 558 32.67 3.19 0.72
C ILE A 558 33.76 2.83 1.74
N SER A 559 34.99 2.61 1.27
CA SER A 559 36.14 2.30 2.08
C SER A 559 37.43 2.78 1.39
N PRO A 560 38.59 2.78 2.07
CA PRO A 560 39.86 3.21 1.47
C PRO A 560 40.24 2.47 0.17
N SER A 561 39.65 1.30 -0.08
CA SER A 561 39.94 0.46 -1.25
C SER A 561 38.71 0.21 -2.14
N SER A 562 37.55 0.81 -1.86
CA SER A 562 36.33 0.55 -2.62
C SER A 562 35.50 1.81 -2.84
N SER A 563 35.10 2.04 -4.09
CA SER A 563 34.21 3.11 -4.50
C SER A 563 33.07 2.58 -5.36
N VAL A 564 31.91 3.23 -5.31
CA VAL A 564 30.82 3.03 -6.25
C VAL A 564 30.72 4.25 -7.15
N LEU A 565 30.31 4.01 -8.39
CA LEU A 565 30.33 4.98 -9.46
C LEU A 565 28.96 5.08 -10.11
N SER A 566 28.48 6.31 -10.31
CA SER A 566 27.37 6.61 -11.20
C SER A 566 27.90 7.35 -12.43
N LEU A 567 27.37 7.02 -13.60
CA LEU A 567 27.70 7.69 -14.85
C LEU A 567 26.41 8.11 -15.54
N ILE A 568 26.18 9.41 -15.65
CA ILE A 568 24.97 10.00 -16.21
C ILE A 568 25.28 10.61 -17.57
N ASP A 569 24.46 10.27 -18.57
CA ASP A 569 24.47 10.96 -19.86
C ASP A 569 23.68 12.26 -19.76
N VAL A 570 24.27 13.33 -20.25
CA VAL A 570 23.75 14.70 -20.11
C VAL A 570 23.65 15.43 -21.45
N GLU A 571 23.71 14.72 -22.59
CA GLU A 571 23.75 15.31 -23.94
C GLU A 571 22.70 16.41 -24.18
N LYS A 572 21.50 16.29 -23.57
CA LYS A 572 20.41 17.27 -23.62
C LYS A 572 19.91 17.73 -22.24
N SER A 573 20.65 17.41 -21.19
CA SER A 573 20.19 17.59 -19.81
C SER A 573 21.01 18.65 -19.10
N ILE A 574 20.40 19.27 -18.09
CA ILE A 574 21.07 20.18 -17.16
C ILE A 574 21.31 19.42 -15.86
N VAL A 575 22.54 19.41 -15.36
CA VAL A 575 22.85 18.81 -14.05
C VAL A 575 23.20 19.91 -13.06
N GLU A 576 22.34 20.12 -12.07
CA GLU A 576 22.58 20.98 -10.93
C GLU A 576 23.10 20.15 -9.76
N ILE A 577 24.28 20.50 -9.25
CA ILE A 577 24.88 19.83 -8.09
C ILE A 577 24.87 20.82 -6.94
N GLN A 578 24.04 20.54 -5.94
CA GLN A 578 23.95 21.35 -4.75
C GLN A 578 24.88 20.77 -3.68
N ASN A 579 25.86 21.57 -3.24
CA ASN A 579 26.59 21.25 -2.02
C ASN A 579 25.78 21.77 -0.83
N ASP A 580 25.19 20.88 -0.02
CA ASP A 580 24.32 21.27 1.11
C ASP A 580 25.10 21.49 2.42
N HIS A 581 26.39 21.16 2.48
CA HIS A 581 27.19 21.21 3.72
C HIS A 581 28.45 22.06 3.55
N SER A 582 28.75 22.92 4.54
CA SER A 582 29.88 23.87 4.46
C SER A 582 31.25 23.29 4.76
N ASP A 583 31.31 22.27 5.61
CA ASP A 583 32.57 21.86 6.22
C ASP A 583 33.40 20.93 5.33
N GLU A 584 32.76 20.27 4.36
CA GLU A 584 33.43 19.38 3.41
C GLU A 584 33.39 19.96 1.98
N PRO A 585 34.56 20.21 1.36
CA PRO A 585 34.61 20.74 0.01
C PRO A 585 34.21 19.64 -0.99
N LEU A 586 33.31 19.99 -1.90
CA LEU A 586 32.99 19.11 -3.04
C LEU A 586 34.14 19.19 -4.07
N LEU A 587 34.80 18.06 -4.31
CA LEU A 587 35.88 17.95 -5.30
C LEU A 587 35.30 17.78 -6.71
N ILE A 588 35.68 18.68 -7.60
CA ILE A 588 35.28 18.72 -9.01
C ILE A 588 36.54 18.55 -9.87
N THR A 589 36.61 17.46 -10.64
CA THR A 589 37.70 17.20 -11.59
C THR A 589 37.20 17.23 -13.03
N HIS A 590 38.07 17.55 -13.97
CA HIS A 590 37.80 17.33 -15.39
C HIS A 590 37.99 15.85 -15.77
N GLY A 591 37.28 15.38 -16.81
CA GLY A 591 37.77 14.30 -17.67
C GLY A 591 37.08 12.94 -17.54
N ILE A 592 36.26 12.61 -18.53
CA ILE A 592 36.03 11.22 -18.98
C ILE A 592 36.71 11.09 -20.34
N SER A 593 37.78 10.30 -20.45
CA SER A 593 38.51 10.15 -21.71
C SER A 593 37.66 9.47 -22.80
N GLY A 594 37.70 9.98 -24.04
CA GLY A 594 37.23 9.26 -25.23
C GLY A 594 35.80 9.55 -25.72
N VAL A 595 35.17 10.66 -25.31
CA VAL A 595 33.82 11.03 -25.74
C VAL A 595 33.88 12.01 -26.93
N GLN A 596 33.35 11.61 -28.09
CA GLN A 596 33.26 12.44 -29.30
C GLN A 596 32.15 13.50 -29.18
N THR A 597 32.34 14.58 -29.93
CA THR A 597 31.66 15.88 -29.85
C THR A 597 30.22 15.88 -30.41
N LEU A 598 29.25 16.23 -29.57
CA LEU A 598 27.98 16.91 -29.91
C LEU A 598 27.64 17.94 -28.80
N ALA A 599 26.87 18.98 -29.13
CA ALA A 599 26.64 20.16 -28.28
C ALA A 599 25.31 20.09 -27.52
N GLY A 600 25.27 20.51 -26.24
CA GLY A 600 24.00 20.71 -25.51
C GLY A 600 24.06 20.72 -23.98
N ALA A 601 24.94 19.92 -23.37
CA ALA A 601 24.97 19.72 -21.91
C ALA A 601 25.41 20.97 -21.11
N GLN A 602 24.76 21.21 -19.97
CA GLN A 602 25.16 22.24 -18.99
C GLN A 602 25.26 21.65 -17.58
N VAL A 603 26.29 22.04 -16.84
CA VAL A 603 26.45 21.68 -15.43
C VAL A 603 26.42 22.96 -14.59
N ARG A 604 25.59 22.96 -13.54
CA ARG A 604 25.47 24.08 -12.60
C ARG A 604 25.96 23.61 -11.23
N LEU A 605 26.95 24.29 -10.69
CA LEU A 605 27.48 24.03 -9.35
C LEU A 605 26.87 25.07 -8.40
N VAL A 606 25.95 24.62 -7.55
CA VAL A 606 25.18 25.48 -6.65
C VAL A 606 25.74 25.41 -5.24
N ALA A 607 26.16 26.56 -4.71
CA ALA A 607 26.62 26.67 -3.33
C ALA A 607 25.45 26.60 -2.31
N ALA A 608 25.64 25.88 -1.19
CA ALA A 608 24.71 25.75 -0.05
C ALA A 608 24.07 27.06 0.41
N ALA A 609 22.83 26.94 0.91
CA ALA A 609 22.02 28.05 1.40
C ALA A 609 22.42 28.58 2.80
N GLU A 610 23.09 27.77 3.64
CA GLU A 610 23.22 28.08 5.08
C GLU A 610 24.65 28.46 5.56
N SER A 611 25.69 28.32 4.75
CA SER A 611 27.08 28.52 5.21
C SER A 611 28.09 28.75 4.06
N THR A 612 29.39 28.92 4.36
CA THR A 612 30.42 29.16 3.33
C THR A 612 30.70 27.88 2.54
N SER A 613 29.98 27.68 1.45
CA SER A 613 30.13 26.50 0.59
C SER A 613 31.49 26.53 -0.10
N GLN A 614 32.21 25.42 0.01
CA GLN A 614 33.51 25.25 -0.63
C GLN A 614 33.38 24.34 -1.84
N LEU A 615 33.72 24.87 -3.02
CA LEU A 615 33.90 24.08 -4.24
C LEU A 615 35.40 23.99 -4.52
N HIS A 616 35.90 22.81 -4.81
CA HIS A 616 37.30 22.61 -5.16
C HIS A 616 37.43 22.12 -6.59
N ILE A 617 37.91 22.98 -7.48
CA ILE A 617 38.06 22.69 -8.91
C ILE A 617 39.53 22.43 -9.21
N VAL A 618 39.84 21.20 -9.61
CA VAL A 618 41.21 20.73 -9.84
C VAL A 618 41.44 20.23 -11.27
N GLY A 619 42.70 20.24 -11.71
CA GLY A 619 43.15 19.71 -13.00
C GLY A 619 43.17 20.74 -14.13
N GLU A 620 43.36 20.30 -15.38
CA GLU A 620 43.44 21.20 -16.54
C GLU A 620 42.12 21.30 -17.27
N TRP A 621 41.53 22.51 -17.24
CA TRP A 621 40.26 22.80 -17.91
C TRP A 621 40.51 23.59 -19.20
N TYR A 622 39.85 23.21 -20.29
CA TYR A 622 39.81 24.07 -21.49
C TYR A 622 38.71 25.14 -21.36
N GLU A 623 38.82 26.22 -22.12
CA GLU A 623 37.92 27.38 -21.99
C GLU A 623 36.48 27.04 -22.43
N ASP A 624 36.34 26.23 -23.48
CA ASP A 624 35.06 25.74 -23.98
C ASP A 624 34.37 24.74 -23.04
N GLU A 625 35.15 23.97 -22.28
CA GLU A 625 34.66 23.08 -21.21
C GLU A 625 34.20 23.89 -19.99
N GLY A 626 35.04 24.82 -19.51
CA GLY A 626 34.74 25.67 -18.37
C GLY A 626 33.48 26.51 -18.61
N ARG A 627 33.26 27.01 -19.83
CA ARG A 627 32.07 27.81 -20.18
C ARG A 627 30.75 27.02 -20.12
N ARG A 628 30.79 25.69 -20.08
CA ARG A 628 29.60 24.84 -19.89
C ARG A 628 29.28 24.57 -18.43
N VAL A 629 30.20 24.94 -17.53
CA VAL A 629 30.04 24.85 -16.09
C VAL A 629 29.74 26.23 -15.53
N THR A 630 28.56 26.38 -14.93
CA THR A 630 28.14 27.61 -14.26
C THR A 630 28.31 27.46 -12.76
N ILE A 631 29.06 28.35 -12.12
CA ILE A 631 29.11 28.46 -10.67
C ILE A 631 28.00 29.41 -10.24
N VAL A 632 27.01 28.87 -9.55
CA VAL A 632 25.85 29.62 -9.07
C VAL A 632 26.09 30.01 -7.62
N THR A 633 26.01 31.31 -7.36
CA THR A 633 26.30 31.94 -6.08
C THR A 633 25.06 32.69 -5.59
N PRO A 634 24.28 32.12 -4.65
CA PRO A 634 23.04 32.74 -4.19
C PRO A 634 23.29 34.14 -3.60
N GLU A 635 22.37 35.07 -3.86
CA GLU A 635 22.49 36.45 -3.43
C GLU A 635 22.61 36.57 -1.90
N GLY A 636 23.53 37.41 -1.41
CA GLY A 636 23.79 37.60 0.02
C GLY A 636 24.58 36.48 0.72
N LYS A 637 25.13 35.51 -0.02
CA LYS A 637 25.92 34.39 0.52
C LYS A 637 27.38 34.44 0.07
N LYS A 638 28.30 34.03 0.95
CA LYS A 638 29.73 33.90 0.63
C LYS A 638 30.00 32.50 0.08
N THR A 639 30.30 32.40 -1.21
CA THR A 639 30.79 31.17 -1.84
C THR A 639 32.30 31.24 -1.98
N ARG A 640 33.01 30.20 -1.52
CA ARG A 640 34.47 30.09 -1.67
C ARG A 640 34.78 29.02 -2.71
N VAL A 641 35.54 29.39 -3.74
CA VAL A 641 35.97 28.48 -4.80
C VAL A 641 37.48 28.34 -4.73
N LEU A 642 37.93 27.15 -4.33
CA LEU A 642 39.33 26.75 -4.41
C LEU A 642 39.59 26.34 -5.86
N ILE A 643 40.49 27.04 -6.54
CA ILE A 643 40.75 26.83 -7.96
C ILE A 643 42.22 27.08 -8.29
N ASP A 644 42.77 26.24 -9.16
CA ASP A 644 44.11 26.45 -9.70
C ASP A 644 44.15 27.73 -10.54
N LYS A 645 45.21 28.54 -10.37
CA LYS A 645 45.39 29.85 -11.03
C LYS A 645 45.12 29.82 -12.54
N LYS A 646 45.57 28.75 -13.20
CA LYS A 646 45.45 28.53 -14.64
C LYS A 646 44.00 28.38 -15.13
N ASN A 647 43.04 28.15 -14.23
CA ASN A 647 41.62 27.93 -14.55
C ASN A 647 40.72 29.13 -14.21
N ILE A 648 41.26 30.17 -13.58
CA ILE A 648 40.52 31.40 -13.28
C ILE A 648 40.00 32.03 -14.59
N GLY A 649 38.71 32.40 -14.60
CA GLY A 649 38.06 33.05 -15.75
C GLY A 649 37.52 32.09 -16.82
N LYS A 650 37.71 30.77 -16.68
CA LYS A 650 37.19 29.79 -17.63
C LYS A 650 35.71 29.42 -17.40
N PHE A 651 35.17 29.70 -16.21
CA PHE A 651 33.84 29.30 -15.77
C PHE A 651 32.82 30.44 -15.86
N VAL A 652 31.56 30.12 -16.14
CA VAL A 652 30.46 31.10 -16.07
C VAL A 652 30.08 31.31 -14.61
N ILE A 653 29.86 32.55 -14.20
CA ILE A 653 29.43 32.90 -12.84
C ILE A 653 28.03 33.50 -12.90
N GLU A 654 27.13 32.99 -12.07
CA GLU A 654 25.79 33.51 -11.86
C GLU A 654 25.65 33.96 -10.40
N GLY A 655 25.32 35.24 -10.17
CA GLY A 655 25.23 35.84 -8.84
C GLY A 655 26.48 36.60 -8.40
N ALA A 656 26.77 36.59 -7.10
CA ALA A 656 27.92 37.30 -6.51
C ALA A 656 29.25 36.66 -6.88
N THR A 657 30.27 37.47 -7.19
CA THR A 657 31.60 36.93 -7.51
C THR A 657 32.13 36.08 -6.34
N PRO A 658 32.46 34.79 -6.56
CA PRO A 658 32.98 33.94 -5.49
C PRO A 658 34.36 34.39 -5.03
N GLU A 659 34.69 34.09 -3.78
CA GLU A 659 36.04 34.26 -3.26
C GLU A 659 36.93 33.15 -3.82
N TYR A 660 37.80 33.50 -4.76
CA TYR A 660 38.80 32.57 -5.29
C TYR A 660 39.97 32.43 -4.33
N VAL A 661 40.33 31.20 -4.01
CA VAL A 661 41.54 30.90 -3.24
C VAL A 661 42.47 30.03 -4.07
N GLU A 662 43.63 30.59 -4.38
CA GLU A 662 44.67 29.93 -5.17
C GLU A 662 45.26 28.76 -4.36
N THR A 663 45.17 27.56 -4.92
CA THR A 663 45.74 26.34 -4.35
C THR A 663 47.19 26.15 -4.82
N PRO A 664 48.15 25.90 -3.92
CA PRO A 664 49.50 25.49 -4.32
C PRO A 664 49.46 24.06 -4.85
N ASP A 665 49.85 23.91 -6.12
CA ASP A 665 50.17 22.68 -6.86
C ASP A 665 50.02 21.35 -6.06
N ASN A 666 48.99 20.56 -6.40
CA ASN A 666 48.60 19.15 -6.12
C ASN A 666 49.06 18.40 -4.83
N SER A 667 50.16 18.77 -4.19
CA SER A 667 50.85 18.08 -3.10
C SER A 667 50.21 18.23 -1.71
N ILE A 668 49.30 19.17 -1.51
CA ILE A 668 48.68 19.43 -0.19
C ILE A 668 47.41 18.58 0.02
N PHE A 669 46.78 18.07 -1.04
CA PHE A 669 45.42 17.51 -0.96
C PHE A 669 45.34 15.98 -0.84
N SER A 670 46.44 15.26 -1.10
CA SER A 670 46.59 13.87 -0.66
C SER A 670 46.42 13.71 0.87
N ARG A 671 46.56 14.80 1.64
CA ARG A 671 46.35 14.84 3.09
C ARG A 671 44.92 15.16 3.54
N ILE A 672 44.04 15.70 2.68
CA ILE A 672 42.63 15.96 3.07
C ILE A 672 41.82 14.66 3.02
N ALA A 673 42.16 13.73 2.12
CA ALA A 673 41.71 12.34 2.19
C ALA A 673 42.20 11.59 3.46
N GLU A 674 43.25 12.09 4.13
CA GLU A 674 43.75 11.51 5.38
C GLU A 674 43.13 12.11 6.65
N LYS A 675 42.49 13.29 6.58
CA LYS A 675 42.01 14.02 7.78
C LYS A 675 40.68 13.53 8.37
N SER A 676 39.94 12.66 7.68
CA SER A 676 38.77 11.95 8.26
C SER A 676 39.17 10.81 9.21
N LYS A 677 40.47 10.46 9.29
CA LYS A 677 41.00 9.51 10.28
C LYS A 677 41.20 10.18 11.63
N TYR A 678 40.16 10.36 12.44
CA TYR A 678 40.25 10.25 13.91
C TYR A 678 38.84 10.23 14.51
N SER A 679 38.13 9.11 14.36
CA SER A 679 37.25 8.64 15.43
C SER A 679 38.01 7.56 16.19
N LYS A 680 38.30 7.81 17.47
CA LYS A 680 38.90 6.82 18.37
C LYS A 680 37.90 5.66 18.51
N VAL A 681 38.04 4.62 17.70
CA VAL A 681 37.49 3.31 18.05
C VAL A 681 38.30 2.83 19.24
N SER A 682 37.70 2.90 20.43
CA SER A 682 38.31 2.39 21.65
C SER A 682 38.55 0.89 21.48
N LEU A 683 39.73 0.40 21.92
CA LEU A 683 40.08 -1.03 21.91
C LEU A 683 38.99 -1.89 22.61
N SER A 684 38.21 -1.30 23.51
CA SER A 684 37.03 -1.90 24.16
C SER A 684 35.89 -2.26 23.21
N SER A 685 35.66 -1.52 22.12
CA SER A 685 34.57 -1.80 21.17
C SER A 685 34.85 -3.04 20.31
N ILE A 686 36.12 -3.26 19.93
CA ILE A 686 36.56 -4.45 19.19
C ILE A 686 36.49 -5.68 20.09
N ILE A 687 36.90 -5.55 21.36
CA ILE A 687 36.78 -6.64 22.35
C ILE A 687 35.31 -6.99 22.58
N PHE A 688 34.41 -6.01 22.65
CA PHE A 688 32.97 -6.26 22.83
C PHE A 688 32.35 -7.02 21.65
N VAL A 689 32.68 -6.66 20.40
CA VAL A 689 32.18 -7.37 19.20
C VAL A 689 32.71 -8.80 19.12
N VAL A 690 33.99 -9.02 19.48
CA VAL A 690 34.58 -10.38 19.50
C VAL A 690 33.97 -11.24 20.61
N VAL A 691 33.69 -10.66 21.79
CA VAL A 691 33.03 -11.37 22.90
C VAL A 691 31.56 -11.69 22.56
N CYS A 692 30.83 -10.78 21.91
CA CYS A 692 29.46 -11.05 21.45
C CYS A 692 29.41 -12.13 20.36
N ALA A 693 30.34 -12.13 19.40
CA ALA A 693 30.43 -13.15 18.37
C ALA A 693 30.76 -14.54 18.95
N ALA A 694 31.67 -14.61 19.94
CA ALA A 694 31.97 -15.84 20.66
C ALA A 694 30.76 -16.36 21.46
N SER A 695 29.99 -15.45 22.08
CA SER A 695 28.79 -15.79 22.85
C SER A 695 27.66 -16.33 21.95
N ALA A 696 27.47 -15.73 20.77
CA ALA A 696 26.52 -16.21 19.77
C ALA A 696 26.89 -17.59 19.22
N LEU A 697 28.19 -17.85 18.99
CA LEU A 697 28.67 -19.16 18.55
C LEU A 697 28.44 -20.24 19.61
N ILE A 698 28.65 -19.91 20.89
CA ILE A 698 28.36 -20.83 22.02
C ILE A 698 26.85 -21.11 22.12
N ALA A 699 25.99 -20.11 21.92
CA ALA A 699 24.54 -20.29 21.93
C ALA A 699 24.05 -21.18 20.77
N VAL A 700 24.63 -21.04 19.57
CA VAL A 700 24.33 -21.90 18.42
C VAL A 700 24.80 -23.34 18.66
N ILE A 701 26.00 -23.54 19.23
CA ILE A 701 26.50 -24.88 19.59
C ILE A 701 25.61 -25.52 20.68
N ALA A 702 25.14 -24.75 21.66
CA ALA A 702 24.20 -25.23 22.69
C ALA A 702 22.83 -25.61 22.10
N MET A 703 22.29 -24.82 21.15
CA MET A 703 21.05 -25.16 20.45
C MET A 703 21.19 -26.43 19.60
N ILE A 704 22.27 -26.55 18.84
CA ILE A 704 22.55 -27.76 18.03
C ILE A 704 22.69 -28.99 18.95
N SER A 705 23.35 -28.84 20.10
CA SER A 705 23.49 -29.91 21.11
C SER A 705 22.14 -30.30 21.72
N TYR A 706 21.26 -29.34 22.02
CA TYR A 706 19.90 -29.57 22.52
C TYR A 706 19.03 -30.34 21.50
N PHE A 707 19.11 -29.99 20.21
CA PHE A 707 18.38 -30.70 19.15
C PHE A 707 18.91 -32.12 18.90
N ILE A 708 20.24 -32.33 19.02
CA ILE A 708 20.83 -33.68 18.93
C ILE A 708 20.41 -34.55 20.12
N GLN A 709 20.36 -33.98 21.33
CA GLN A 709 19.97 -34.70 22.55
C GLN A 709 18.48 -35.06 22.57
N LYS A 710 17.60 -34.20 22.01
CA LYS A 710 16.16 -34.48 21.86
C LYS A 710 15.86 -35.56 20.82
N LYS A 711 16.72 -35.69 19.80
CA LYS A 711 16.61 -36.75 18.77
C LYS A 711 17.05 -38.12 19.29
N HIS A 712 17.98 -38.18 20.24
CA HIS A 712 18.41 -39.42 20.89
C HIS A 712 17.46 -39.91 22.00
N THR A 713 16.63 -39.02 22.57
CA THR A 713 15.65 -39.39 23.61
C THR A 713 14.31 -39.89 23.05
N SER A 714 14.00 -39.67 21.76
CA SER A 714 12.80 -40.21 21.11
C SER A 714 12.95 -41.65 20.58
N GLU A 715 14.14 -42.26 20.66
CA GLU A 715 14.39 -43.66 20.23
C GLU A 715 14.52 -44.65 21.40
N TYR A 716 14.29 -44.24 22.66
CA TYR A 716 14.39 -45.12 23.84
C TYR A 716 13.19 -45.08 24.81
N GLN A 717 12.01 -44.69 24.33
CA GLN A 717 10.74 -44.97 25.03
C GLN A 717 9.76 -45.66 24.09
N GLY A 718 9.94 -46.97 24.01
CA GLY A 718 9.13 -47.92 23.23
C GLY A 718 9.48 -49.36 23.63
N VAL A 719 9.45 -49.63 24.95
CA VAL A 719 9.29 -50.95 25.58
C VAL A 719 8.28 -50.77 26.70
#